data_AF-A0A9R1VVU1-F1
#
_entry.id   AF-A0A9R1VVU1-F1
#
_cell.length_a   1.000
_cell.length_b   1.000
_cell.length_c   1.000
_cell.angle_alpha   90.00
_cell.angle_beta   90.00
_cell.angle_gamma   90.00
#
_symmetry.space_group_name_H-M   'P 1'
#
loop_
_entity.id
_entity.type
_entity.pdbx_description
1 polymer ?
#
loop_
_entity_poly.entity_id
_entity_poly.type
_entity_poly.pdbx_seq_one_letter_code
_entity_poly.pdbx_strand_id
1 'polypeptide(L)'
;MESSRSSSSQHVALDVKEEYTYPYPSNLAAASFISVKLSGRDKYGVWKTQMLCLLKSHGMFGFVNGTLVSPQTSSSVSGKEKVGDDNIHLLWTRSDALVKGWILGSLSEQTLTYVVDRLMEKLHLERNSEDNFSAKHVWDELQTMYAPAVVPQLPPVIEDTLQDEDEKDKTLNLRELYSCAQEEYWSGVEKILSYGRVTVIDKITNNGNTLLHVVVGTSKKRKFLEELLEVTPENTKLTDVRNSDGSTLLHVAAIIGNTEAADILVERDPDLLLAKDNEGQTPLALALSNMHTQTARHLLDHINTEDHIHKDVLFSGATGDGFLVTLISAKDFRFAKDLLGHYKTLDTDAVLMAIAQNFPSEVNKLKRYRGIDKLLRRADGFCTTFCCKIIDRCSPWVFKLIIIPIMFVTYFILVLVMFPLMLVWLLIIKGVETHEAVKLLWDVSKLIKEKNHFSSYHHYYTNPILEATRQNAYELVEQIVYHFPNAIWSTNEDGHNIIQYAVINRSENVYNLLYQMSEHRNIYRTIRDSHGNNLLHLAARLAPNNKLNLISGAALQIQRELQWFKEVEKFICPLSIIQKNYFNETPQMVFTREHKDMVIEGEKWMKSTAESYTITAALIITIVFAAAITVPGGNDQNKGIPIFTNRTAFTIFAISDAISLFAAVTSLLMFLSILTARFAEHDFLFKLPTKLIIGLATLFISTTAMIVAFAATLYLVFGQSNLRILIPIVVLTCLPITSFVTLQFPLVIELMSATYGRSIFGKQKDDIFY
;
A
#
# COMPACT_ATOMS: atom_id res chain seq x y z
N MET A 1 -67.16 26.48 0.79
CA MET A 1 -65.90 27.23 1.00
C MET A 1 -64.82 26.56 0.17
N GLU A 2 -63.92 27.35 -0.39
CA GLU A 2 -63.25 27.19 -1.68
C GLU A 2 -62.37 25.95 -1.90
N SER A 3 -62.71 25.22 -2.98
CA SER A 3 -61.88 24.95 -4.16
C SER A 3 -60.36 24.72 -4.00
N SER A 4 -59.92 23.47 -4.16
CA SER A 4 -58.98 23.11 -5.25
C SER A 4 -58.89 21.59 -5.43
N ARG A 5 -59.11 21.13 -6.67
CA ARG A 5 -59.01 19.73 -7.11
C ARG A 5 -57.69 19.50 -7.86
N SER A 6 -57.11 18.35 -7.55
CA SER A 6 -56.12 17.52 -8.24
C SER A 6 -55.76 17.83 -9.70
N SER A 7 -54.47 17.75 -10.03
CA SER A 7 -53.99 16.78 -11.03
C SER A 7 -52.50 16.49 -10.85
N SER A 8 -52.17 15.25 -11.18
CA SER A 8 -50.90 14.54 -11.08
C SER A 8 -49.79 15.12 -11.96
N SER A 9 -48.57 15.21 -11.41
CA SER A 9 -47.34 15.16 -12.20
C SER A 9 -46.50 13.97 -11.74
N GLN A 10 -46.36 13.01 -12.66
CA GLN A 10 -45.38 11.93 -12.57
C GLN A 10 -43.99 12.57 -12.45
N HIS A 11 -43.29 12.33 -11.34
CA HIS A 11 -41.85 12.54 -11.28
C HIS A 11 -41.18 11.46 -12.13
N VAL A 12 -40.96 11.79 -13.39
CA VAL A 12 -39.95 11.14 -14.22
C VAL A 12 -38.61 11.37 -13.52
N ALA A 13 -37.99 10.28 -13.06
CA ALA A 13 -36.61 10.28 -12.63
C ALA A 13 -35.74 10.67 -13.84
N LEU A 14 -35.27 11.91 -13.86
CA LEU A 14 -34.15 12.31 -14.68
C LEU A 14 -32.89 11.79 -13.98
N ASP A 15 -32.49 10.60 -14.40
CA ASP A 15 -31.21 9.98 -14.14
C ASP A 15 -30.12 10.84 -14.82
N VAL A 16 -29.70 11.93 -14.17
CA VAL A 16 -28.57 12.74 -14.63
C VAL A 16 -27.31 12.07 -14.10
N LYS A 17 -26.79 11.11 -14.87
CA LYS A 17 -25.37 10.81 -14.86
C LYS A 17 -24.64 12.07 -15.35
N GLU A 18 -24.08 12.85 -14.43
CA GLU A 18 -22.98 13.76 -14.79
C GLU A 18 -21.75 12.90 -15.12
N GLU A 19 -21.70 12.37 -16.34
CA GLU A 19 -20.46 11.90 -16.94
C GLU A 19 -19.59 13.13 -17.21
N TYR A 20 -18.55 13.34 -16.39
CA TYR A 20 -17.50 14.30 -16.71
C TYR A 20 -16.93 13.96 -18.10
N THR A 21 -17.15 14.84 -19.09
CA THR A 21 -16.86 14.60 -20.51
C THR A 21 -15.37 14.33 -20.80
N TYR A 22 -14.47 14.72 -19.88
CA TYR A 22 -13.02 14.49 -20.00
C TYR A 22 -12.45 13.95 -18.68
N PRO A 23 -11.64 12.89 -18.71
CA PRO A 23 -11.09 12.25 -17.50
C PRO A 23 -10.04 13.14 -16.82
N TYR A 24 -10.17 13.39 -15.51
CA TYR A 24 -9.20 14.15 -14.71
C TYR A 24 -8.66 13.32 -13.53
N PRO A 25 -7.36 12.94 -13.53
CA PRO A 25 -6.71 12.34 -12.36
C PRO A 25 -5.88 13.39 -11.59
N SER A 26 -6.10 13.53 -10.28
CA SER A 26 -5.44 14.53 -9.45
C SER A 26 -4.02 14.18 -8.97
N ASN A 27 -3.57 12.91 -9.10
CA ASN A 27 -2.36 12.43 -8.41
C ASN A 27 -1.42 11.53 -9.26
N LEU A 28 -1.38 11.66 -10.59
CA LEU A 28 -0.59 10.74 -11.43
C LEU A 28 0.78 11.31 -11.84
N ALA A 29 1.85 10.57 -11.54
CA ALA A 29 3.19 10.83 -12.06
C ALA A 29 3.49 9.88 -13.24
N ALA A 30 3.51 10.39 -14.48
CA ALA A 30 3.77 9.59 -15.68
C ALA A 30 5.11 8.82 -15.63
N ALA A 31 6.10 9.35 -14.90
CA ALA A 31 7.39 8.71 -14.68
C ALA A 31 7.29 7.33 -13.99
N SER A 32 6.19 7.03 -13.30
CA SER A 32 5.98 5.74 -12.63
C SER A 32 5.49 4.63 -13.56
N PHE A 33 4.98 4.95 -14.75
CA PHE A 33 4.39 3.98 -15.69
C PHE A 33 5.24 3.73 -16.94
N ILE A 34 6.17 4.63 -17.23
CA ILE A 34 7.05 4.55 -18.41
C ILE A 34 8.46 4.30 -17.91
N SER A 35 8.93 3.06 -18.06
CA SER A 35 10.26 2.66 -17.59
C SER A 35 11.40 3.09 -18.52
N VAL A 36 11.06 3.57 -19.73
CA VAL A 36 12.05 3.92 -20.76
C VAL A 36 11.75 5.32 -21.30
N LYS A 37 12.67 6.27 -21.11
CA LYS A 37 12.58 7.59 -21.75
C LYS A 37 12.88 7.49 -23.24
N LEU A 38 12.14 8.23 -24.06
CA LEU A 38 12.39 8.29 -25.50
C LEU A 38 13.66 9.11 -25.77
N SER A 39 14.71 8.44 -26.24
CA SER A 39 15.98 9.04 -26.65
C SER A 39 16.39 8.69 -28.09
N GLY A 40 15.63 7.83 -28.78
CA GLY A 40 15.99 7.31 -30.09
C GLY A 40 14.93 6.39 -30.72
N ARG A 41 15.13 6.05 -32.01
CA ARG A 41 14.20 5.24 -32.83
C ARG A 41 14.07 3.78 -32.36
N ASP A 42 15.12 3.24 -31.77
CA ASP A 42 15.17 1.88 -31.20
C ASP A 42 14.25 1.73 -29.97
N LYS A 43 14.20 2.76 -29.11
CA LYS A 43 13.34 2.79 -27.93
C LYS A 43 11.89 3.18 -28.26
N TYR A 44 11.63 3.76 -29.45
CA TYR A 44 10.31 4.24 -29.83
C TYR A 44 9.23 3.16 -29.81
N GLY A 45 9.53 1.92 -30.22
CA GLY A 45 8.55 0.83 -30.20
C GLY A 45 8.07 0.48 -28.79
N VAL A 46 9.02 0.36 -27.85
CA VAL A 46 8.74 0.04 -26.44
C VAL A 46 8.06 1.22 -25.74
N TRP A 47 8.63 2.42 -25.91
CA TRP A 47 8.07 3.67 -25.37
C TRP A 47 6.63 3.89 -25.86
N LYS A 48 6.39 3.76 -27.17
CA LYS A 48 5.05 3.93 -27.76
C LYS A 48 4.06 2.93 -27.17
N THR A 49 4.47 1.69 -26.96
CA THR A 49 3.61 0.66 -26.37
C THR A 49 3.24 0.99 -24.93
N GLN A 50 4.21 1.40 -24.10
CA GLN A 50 3.97 1.81 -22.71
C GLN A 50 3.08 3.05 -22.63
N MET A 51 3.37 4.07 -23.44
CA MET A 51 2.57 5.31 -23.49
C MET A 51 1.14 5.05 -23.97
N LEU A 52 0.94 4.19 -24.99
CA LEU A 52 -0.39 3.81 -25.42
C LEU A 52 -1.17 3.03 -24.34
N CYS A 53 -0.51 2.19 -23.54
CA CYS A 53 -1.14 1.51 -22.42
C CYS A 53 -1.57 2.50 -21.34
N LEU A 54 -0.73 3.49 -21.02
CA LEU A 54 -1.05 4.57 -20.08
C LEU A 54 -2.26 5.39 -20.56
N LEU A 55 -2.24 5.85 -21.80
CA LEU A 55 -3.32 6.68 -22.35
C LEU A 55 -4.63 5.90 -22.50
N LYS A 56 -4.59 4.62 -22.87
CA LYS A 56 -5.80 3.78 -22.99
C LYS A 56 -6.39 3.41 -21.63
N SER A 57 -5.57 3.06 -20.65
CA SER A 57 -6.03 2.73 -19.28
C SER A 57 -6.75 3.89 -18.60
N HIS A 58 -6.45 5.13 -19.01
CA HIS A 58 -7.04 6.35 -18.43
C HIS A 58 -8.05 7.03 -19.36
N GLY A 59 -8.44 6.40 -20.48
CA GLY A 59 -9.41 6.98 -21.41
C GLY A 59 -8.91 8.23 -22.16
N MET A 60 -7.62 8.52 -22.15
CA MET A 60 -7.00 9.72 -22.72
C MET A 60 -6.44 9.52 -24.14
N PHE A 61 -6.51 8.30 -24.68
CA PHE A 61 -6.01 7.99 -26.03
C PHE A 61 -6.63 8.88 -27.13
N GLY A 62 -7.85 9.40 -26.92
CA GLY A 62 -8.52 10.26 -27.88
C GLY A 62 -7.84 11.60 -28.15
N PHE A 63 -7.02 12.10 -27.21
CA PHE A 63 -6.25 13.34 -27.38
C PHE A 63 -5.09 13.19 -28.38
N VAL A 64 -4.49 11.99 -28.48
CA VAL A 64 -3.39 11.73 -29.43
C VAL A 64 -3.87 11.18 -30.77
N ASN A 65 -4.96 10.43 -30.82
CA ASN A 65 -5.54 9.92 -32.08
C ASN A 65 -6.49 10.94 -32.75
N GLY A 66 -6.77 12.07 -32.08
CA GLY A 66 -7.61 13.14 -32.60
C GLY A 66 -9.12 12.83 -32.62
N THR A 67 -9.57 11.82 -31.88
CA THR A 67 -11.02 11.54 -31.70
C THR A 67 -11.67 12.51 -30.71
N LEU A 68 -10.89 13.13 -29.82
CA LEU A 68 -11.34 14.20 -28.92
C LEU A 68 -10.85 15.55 -29.46
N VAL A 69 -11.68 16.22 -30.25
CA VAL A 69 -11.35 17.49 -30.92
C VAL A 69 -11.54 18.67 -29.97
N SER A 70 -10.65 19.66 -30.03
CA SER A 70 -10.78 20.90 -29.26
C SER A 70 -12.10 21.63 -29.60
N PRO A 71 -12.89 22.08 -28.61
CA PRO A 71 -14.04 22.94 -28.85
C PRO A 71 -13.58 24.28 -29.44
N GLN A 72 -14.05 24.67 -30.64
CA GLN A 72 -13.65 25.94 -31.24
C GLN A 72 -14.26 27.12 -30.48
N THR A 73 -13.46 28.11 -30.08
CA THR A 73 -13.93 29.43 -29.68
C THR A 73 -14.44 30.16 -30.92
N SER A 74 -15.75 30.13 -31.16
CA SER A 74 -16.36 30.91 -32.24
C SER A 74 -16.17 32.40 -31.96
N SER A 75 -15.36 33.08 -32.77
CA SER A 75 -15.36 34.53 -32.81
C SER A 75 -16.53 35.02 -33.68
N SER A 76 -17.35 35.86 -33.05
CA SER A 76 -18.27 36.87 -33.61
C SER A 76 -19.77 36.53 -33.77
N VAL A 77 -20.54 37.25 -32.93
CA VAL A 77 -21.92 37.77 -33.08
C VAL A 77 -23.11 36.82 -32.87
N SER A 78 -23.67 36.83 -31.66
CA SER A 78 -25.04 37.28 -31.32
C SER A 78 -25.44 36.74 -29.95
N GLY A 79 -25.98 37.61 -29.10
CA GLY A 79 -26.10 37.40 -27.65
C GLY A 79 -26.93 36.20 -27.23
N LYS A 80 -26.28 35.31 -26.47
CA LYS A 80 -26.76 34.66 -25.23
C LYS A 80 -25.64 33.71 -24.79
N GLU A 81 -24.74 34.22 -23.94
CA GLU A 81 -23.70 33.41 -23.29
C GLU A 81 -24.37 32.24 -22.54
N LYS A 82 -24.08 31.02 -22.99
CA LYS A 82 -24.34 29.80 -22.22
C LYS A 82 -23.12 29.57 -21.34
N VAL A 83 -23.27 29.77 -20.04
CA VAL A 83 -22.27 29.55 -18.97
C VAL A 83 -21.67 28.12 -18.93
N GLY A 84 -22.11 27.21 -19.82
CA GLY A 84 -21.61 25.83 -19.92
C GLY A 84 -20.43 25.61 -20.88
N ASP A 85 -20.25 26.40 -21.94
CA ASP A 85 -19.23 26.13 -22.97
C ASP A 85 -17.80 26.45 -22.51
N ASP A 86 -17.62 27.52 -21.71
CA ASP A 86 -16.31 27.89 -21.15
C ASP A 86 -15.74 26.81 -20.23
N ASN A 87 -16.61 26.12 -19.48
CA ASN A 87 -16.21 25.04 -18.58
C ASN A 87 -15.75 23.80 -19.37
N ILE A 88 -16.39 23.50 -20.51
CA ILE A 88 -16.01 22.37 -21.38
C ILE A 88 -14.68 22.66 -22.07
N HIS A 89 -14.47 23.88 -22.57
CA HIS A 89 -13.19 24.29 -23.14
C HIS A 89 -12.06 24.20 -22.09
N LEU A 90 -12.30 24.70 -20.88
CA LEU A 90 -11.34 24.62 -19.77
C LEU A 90 -10.99 23.16 -19.39
N LEU A 91 -12.00 22.29 -19.33
CA LEU A 91 -11.80 20.86 -19.02
C LEU A 91 -11.02 20.13 -20.13
N TRP A 92 -11.27 20.47 -21.39
CA TRP A 92 -10.51 19.94 -22.52
C TRP A 92 -9.05 20.42 -22.47
N THR A 93 -8.81 21.72 -22.31
CA THR A 93 -7.46 22.32 -22.27
C THR A 93 -6.63 21.76 -21.11
N ARG A 94 -7.24 21.55 -19.94
CA ARG A 94 -6.56 20.92 -18.79
C ARG A 94 -6.15 19.48 -19.08
N SER A 95 -7.00 18.71 -19.75
CA SER A 95 -6.74 17.30 -20.07
C SER A 95 -5.69 17.17 -21.17
N ASP A 96 -5.75 18.00 -22.21
CA ASP A 96 -4.73 18.07 -23.26
C ASP A 96 -3.36 18.49 -22.71
N ALA A 97 -3.32 19.49 -21.82
CA ALA A 97 -2.09 19.92 -21.14
C ALA A 97 -1.45 18.80 -20.31
N LEU A 98 -2.27 17.97 -19.65
CA LEU A 98 -1.79 16.83 -18.87
C LEU A 98 -1.19 15.74 -19.77
N VAL A 99 -1.88 15.35 -20.84
CA VAL A 99 -1.37 14.37 -21.82
C VAL A 99 -0.09 14.88 -22.48
N LYS A 100 -0.05 16.16 -22.83
CA LYS A 100 1.14 16.84 -23.34
C LYS A 100 2.30 16.76 -22.33
N GLY A 101 2.03 17.07 -21.06
CA GLY A 101 3.01 16.97 -19.97
C GLY A 101 3.54 15.54 -19.77
N TRP A 102 2.68 14.52 -19.88
CA TRP A 102 3.10 13.12 -19.81
C TRP A 102 3.99 12.72 -20.97
N ILE A 103 3.65 13.12 -22.19
CA ILE A 103 4.45 12.82 -23.38
C ILE A 103 5.81 13.50 -23.27
N LEU A 104 5.84 14.83 -23.02
CA LEU A 104 7.08 15.60 -22.92
C LEU A 104 7.96 15.14 -21.73
N GLY A 105 7.36 14.86 -20.57
CA GLY A 105 8.07 14.35 -19.40
C GLY A 105 8.62 12.93 -19.56
N SER A 106 8.17 12.20 -20.59
CA SER A 106 8.69 10.87 -20.94
C SER A 106 9.82 10.91 -21.98
N LEU A 107 10.24 12.09 -22.44
CA LEU A 107 11.35 12.27 -23.37
C LEU A 107 12.67 12.47 -22.61
N SER A 108 13.78 12.12 -23.24
CA SER A 108 15.12 12.56 -22.79
C SER A 108 15.27 14.07 -23.00
N GLU A 109 16.15 14.72 -22.23
CA GLU A 109 16.36 16.18 -22.30
C GLU A 109 16.71 16.65 -23.72
N GLN A 110 17.60 15.92 -24.40
CA GLN A 110 17.99 16.22 -25.79
C GLN A 110 16.82 16.08 -26.77
N THR A 111 16.01 15.02 -26.63
CA THR A 111 14.84 14.79 -27.50
C THR A 111 13.75 15.82 -27.24
N LEU A 112 13.55 16.20 -25.97
CA LEU A 112 12.58 17.21 -25.56
C LEU A 112 12.89 18.56 -26.20
N THR A 113 14.11 19.06 -26.03
CA THR A 113 14.54 20.36 -26.60
C THR A 113 14.41 20.33 -28.12
N TYR A 114 14.88 19.27 -28.77
CA TYR A 114 14.80 19.14 -30.23
C TYR A 114 13.36 19.11 -30.76
N VAL A 115 12.45 18.36 -30.12
CA VAL A 115 11.05 18.25 -30.54
C VAL A 115 10.32 19.58 -30.32
N VAL A 116 10.56 20.25 -29.20
CA VAL A 116 9.93 21.54 -28.89
C VAL A 116 10.40 22.62 -29.86
N ASP A 117 11.70 22.76 -30.09
CA ASP A 117 12.25 23.77 -31.00
C ASP A 117 11.71 23.60 -32.42
N ARG A 118 11.67 22.36 -32.92
CA ARG A 118 11.15 22.04 -34.25
C ARG A 118 9.65 22.27 -34.39
N LEU A 119 8.87 21.97 -33.35
CA LEU A 119 7.43 22.25 -33.33
C LEU A 119 7.15 23.76 -33.35
N MET A 120 7.93 24.55 -32.60
CA MET A 120 7.82 26.00 -32.58
C MET A 120 8.15 26.60 -33.96
N GLU A 121 9.18 26.09 -34.63
CA GLU A 121 9.56 26.51 -35.98
C GLU A 121 8.49 26.12 -37.03
N LYS A 122 8.02 24.88 -36.99
CA LYS A 122 7.04 24.32 -37.94
C LYS A 122 5.65 24.95 -37.85
N LEU A 123 5.29 25.49 -36.69
CA LEU A 123 4.01 26.16 -36.45
C LEU A 123 4.10 27.70 -36.49
N HIS A 124 5.28 28.27 -36.77
CA HIS A 124 5.51 29.72 -36.82
C HIS A 124 5.07 30.49 -35.55
N LEU A 125 5.37 29.95 -34.36
CA LEU A 125 4.92 30.50 -33.07
C LEU A 125 6.00 31.36 -32.37
N GLU A 126 5.59 32.46 -31.74
CA GLU A 126 6.47 33.30 -30.92
C GLU A 126 6.73 32.67 -29.53
N ARG A 127 7.92 32.90 -28.95
CA ARG A 127 8.39 32.23 -27.71
C ARG A 127 7.50 32.47 -26.46
N ASN A 128 6.53 33.38 -26.53
CA ASN A 128 5.73 33.86 -25.40
C ASN A 128 4.19 33.77 -25.60
N SER A 129 3.66 33.06 -26.61
CA SER A 129 2.21 32.83 -26.70
C SER A 129 1.76 31.71 -25.74
N GLU A 130 0.68 31.92 -24.98
CA GLU A 130 0.21 30.96 -23.97
C GLU A 130 -0.49 29.71 -24.55
N ASP A 131 -0.95 29.74 -25.81
CA ASP A 131 -1.59 28.60 -26.49
C ASP A 131 -0.63 27.87 -27.45
N ASN A 132 0.38 27.23 -26.85
CA ASN A 132 1.39 26.45 -27.55
C ASN A 132 0.94 25.00 -27.73
N PHE A 133 0.50 24.65 -28.95
CA PHE A 133 0.27 23.32 -29.54
C PHE A 133 -0.33 22.18 -28.66
N SER A 134 -1.25 21.40 -29.21
CA SER A 134 -1.89 20.29 -28.49
C SER A 134 -1.01 19.04 -28.34
N ALA A 135 -1.41 18.13 -27.44
CA ALA A 135 -0.74 16.84 -27.26
C ALA A 135 -0.67 16.01 -28.56
N LYS A 136 -1.67 16.18 -29.44
CA LYS A 136 -1.69 15.56 -30.78
C LYS A 136 -0.52 16.00 -31.65
N HIS A 137 -0.20 17.30 -31.66
CA HIS A 137 0.93 17.81 -32.46
C HIS A 137 2.25 17.20 -32.01
N VAL A 138 2.44 17.06 -30.68
CA VAL A 138 3.62 16.39 -30.11
C VAL A 138 3.67 14.93 -30.53
N TRP A 139 2.54 14.22 -30.44
CA TRP A 139 2.44 12.81 -30.82
C TRP A 139 2.75 12.57 -32.29
N ASP A 140 2.18 13.39 -33.18
CA ASP A 140 2.38 13.29 -34.63
C ASP A 140 3.82 13.59 -35.04
N GLU A 141 4.47 14.55 -34.37
CA GLU A 141 5.88 14.87 -34.63
C GLU A 141 6.81 13.73 -34.17
N LEU A 142 6.58 13.19 -32.97
CA LEU A 142 7.32 12.02 -32.49
C LEU A 142 7.11 10.80 -33.39
N GLN A 143 5.88 10.60 -33.90
CA GLN A 143 5.60 9.54 -34.87
C GLN A 143 6.30 9.79 -36.19
N THR A 144 6.38 11.03 -36.67
CA THR A 144 7.09 11.39 -37.90
C THR A 144 8.59 11.16 -37.78
N MET A 145 9.19 11.48 -36.63
CA MET A 145 10.62 11.35 -36.39
C MET A 145 11.06 9.90 -36.14
N TYR A 146 10.28 9.17 -35.34
CA TYR A 146 10.74 7.93 -34.71
C TYR A 146 9.96 6.67 -35.12
N ALA A 147 8.84 6.78 -35.84
CA ALA A 147 8.16 5.57 -36.31
C ALA A 147 8.97 4.85 -37.40
N PRO A 148 8.99 3.50 -37.40
CA PRO A 148 9.53 2.75 -38.53
C PRO A 148 8.68 3.03 -39.77
N ALA A 149 9.32 3.34 -40.89
CA ALA A 149 8.63 3.52 -42.17
C ALA A 149 7.87 2.23 -42.51
N VAL A 150 6.55 2.32 -42.65
CA VAL A 150 5.75 1.22 -43.18
C VAL A 150 6.19 1.02 -44.62
N VAL A 151 6.84 -0.11 -44.89
CA VAL A 151 7.24 -0.55 -46.23
C VAL A 151 5.97 -0.95 -46.99
N PRO A 152 5.55 -0.21 -48.04
CA PRO A 152 4.65 -0.78 -49.03
C PRO A 152 5.44 -1.82 -49.83
N GLN A 153 4.78 -2.90 -50.21
CA GLN A 153 5.36 -4.04 -50.94
C GLN A 153 6.34 -3.62 -52.06
N LEU A 154 7.50 -4.27 -52.10
CA LEU A 154 8.48 -4.16 -53.20
C LEU A 154 7.86 -4.57 -54.54
N PRO A 155 8.10 -3.78 -55.59
CA PRO A 155 8.69 -4.28 -56.82
C PRO A 155 10.07 -3.63 -57.07
N PRO A 156 10.88 -4.14 -58.02
CA PRO A 156 12.28 -4.46 -57.78
C PRO A 156 13.26 -3.28 -57.85
N VAL A 157 14.34 -3.45 -57.06
CA VAL A 157 15.73 -3.02 -57.26
C VAL A 157 15.95 -1.74 -58.06
N ILE A 158 16.40 -0.70 -57.36
CA ILE A 158 17.39 0.25 -57.87
C ILE A 158 18.47 0.35 -56.79
N GLU A 159 19.59 -0.33 -57.05
CA GLU A 159 20.92 0.03 -56.53
C GLU A 159 21.25 1.48 -56.91
N ASP A 160 22.21 2.06 -56.18
CA ASP A 160 22.78 3.41 -56.31
C ASP A 160 22.17 4.40 -55.31
N THR A 161 22.77 4.61 -54.14
CA THR A 161 24.11 5.19 -53.99
C THR A 161 24.61 5.04 -52.55
N LEU A 162 25.44 4.02 -52.31
CA LEU A 162 26.49 4.07 -51.28
C LEU A 162 27.77 3.68 -52.01
N GLN A 163 28.52 4.69 -52.42
CA GLN A 163 29.84 4.53 -53.03
C GLN A 163 30.83 4.28 -51.89
N ASP A 164 30.99 3.02 -51.48
CA ASP A 164 32.23 2.43 -50.93
C ASP A 164 31.96 0.97 -50.50
N GLU A 165 32.55 -0.01 -51.20
CA GLU A 165 32.41 -1.45 -50.87
C GLU A 165 32.92 -1.77 -49.45
N ASP A 166 33.91 -1.01 -48.96
CA ASP A 166 34.50 -1.15 -47.63
C ASP A 166 33.52 -0.80 -46.49
N GLU A 167 32.57 0.13 -46.69
CA GLU A 167 31.60 0.54 -45.66
C GLU A 167 30.51 -0.52 -45.44
N LYS A 168 30.10 -1.20 -46.53
CA LYS A 168 29.14 -2.30 -46.52
C LYS A 168 29.71 -3.53 -45.80
N ASP A 169 30.96 -3.87 -46.07
CA ASP A 169 31.68 -4.96 -45.41
C ASP A 169 31.93 -4.68 -43.93
N LYS A 170 32.24 -3.43 -43.56
CA LYS A 170 32.38 -3.02 -42.15
C LYS A 170 31.07 -3.20 -41.38
N THR A 171 29.95 -2.79 -41.98
CA THR A 171 28.61 -2.92 -41.38
C THR A 171 28.20 -4.38 -41.20
N LEU A 172 28.56 -5.25 -42.16
CA LEU A 172 28.35 -6.70 -42.05
C LEU A 172 29.18 -7.30 -40.90
N ASN A 173 30.46 -6.97 -40.81
CA ASN A 173 31.36 -7.43 -39.75
C ASN A 173 30.88 -7.00 -38.35
N LEU A 174 30.36 -5.78 -38.19
CA LEU A 174 29.80 -5.30 -36.91
C LEU A 174 28.57 -6.13 -36.48
N ARG A 175 27.69 -6.50 -37.43
CA ARG A 175 26.52 -7.32 -37.16
C ARG A 175 26.88 -8.77 -36.82
N GLU A 176 27.87 -9.33 -37.51
CA GLU A 176 28.39 -10.66 -37.23
C GLU A 176 29.10 -10.73 -35.87
N LEU A 177 29.86 -9.70 -35.50
CA LEU A 177 30.45 -9.57 -34.16
C LEU A 177 29.39 -9.56 -33.06
N TYR A 178 28.30 -8.82 -33.26
CA TYR A 178 27.17 -8.82 -32.32
C TYR A 178 26.57 -10.23 -32.14
N SER A 179 26.33 -10.96 -33.25
CA SER A 179 25.82 -12.34 -33.19
C SER A 179 26.79 -13.27 -32.47
N CYS A 180 28.10 -13.17 -32.75
CA CYS A 180 29.11 -13.99 -32.09
C CYS A 180 29.23 -13.68 -30.60
N ALA A 181 29.00 -12.43 -30.18
CA ALA A 181 28.98 -12.02 -28.78
C ALA A 181 27.80 -12.65 -28.03
N GLN A 182 26.60 -12.65 -28.63
CA GLN A 182 25.41 -13.26 -28.03
C GLN A 182 25.53 -14.77 -27.88
N GLU A 183 26.19 -15.43 -28.82
CA GLU A 183 26.41 -16.88 -28.82
C GLU A 183 27.70 -17.30 -28.07
N GLU A 184 28.47 -16.35 -27.54
CA GLU A 184 29.78 -16.56 -26.88
C GLU A 184 30.78 -17.36 -27.76
N TYR A 185 30.78 -17.12 -29.08
CA TYR A 185 31.56 -17.88 -30.05
C TYR A 185 32.92 -17.23 -30.38
N TRP A 186 33.96 -17.56 -29.58
CA TRP A 186 35.30 -16.97 -29.68
C TRP A 186 35.94 -17.09 -31.05
N SER A 187 35.94 -18.29 -31.65
CA SER A 187 36.58 -18.52 -32.96
C SER A 187 35.95 -17.67 -34.08
N GLY A 188 34.67 -17.32 -33.96
CA GLY A 188 34.01 -16.37 -34.86
C GLY A 188 34.50 -14.95 -34.66
N VAL A 189 34.61 -14.50 -33.40
CA VAL A 189 35.15 -13.18 -33.04
C VAL A 189 36.59 -13.02 -33.51
N GLU A 190 37.47 -13.99 -33.20
CA GLU A 190 38.88 -13.98 -33.59
C GLU A 190 39.05 -13.89 -35.11
N LYS A 191 38.26 -14.67 -35.85
CA LYS A 191 38.27 -14.63 -37.32
C LYS A 191 37.88 -13.26 -37.86
N ILE A 192 36.84 -12.62 -37.30
CA ILE A 192 36.39 -11.31 -37.76
C ILE A 192 37.40 -10.21 -37.42
N LEU A 193 37.99 -10.26 -36.21
CA LEU A 193 39.03 -9.33 -35.79
C LEU A 193 40.32 -9.49 -36.61
N SER A 194 40.65 -10.71 -37.05
CA SER A 194 41.85 -10.99 -37.88
C SER A 194 41.84 -10.27 -39.23
N TYR A 195 40.67 -9.86 -39.74
CA TYR A 195 40.58 -9.06 -40.96
C TYR A 195 41.00 -7.60 -40.76
N GLY A 196 41.17 -7.13 -39.51
CA GLY A 196 41.67 -5.79 -39.19
C GLY A 196 40.74 -4.61 -39.55
N ARG A 197 39.51 -4.89 -39.99
CA ARG A 197 38.51 -3.87 -40.41
C ARG A 197 37.68 -3.32 -39.26
N VAL A 198 37.60 -4.06 -38.15
CA VAL A 198 36.80 -3.75 -36.96
C VAL A 198 37.59 -4.17 -35.71
N THR A 199 37.42 -3.44 -34.62
CA THR A 199 38.07 -3.62 -33.32
C THR A 199 37.02 -3.89 -32.24
N VAL A 200 37.47 -4.39 -31.08
CA VAL A 200 36.58 -4.68 -29.93
C VAL A 200 35.96 -3.44 -29.28
N ILE A 201 36.51 -2.24 -29.59
CA ILE A 201 36.05 -0.95 -29.08
C ILE A 201 35.15 -0.20 -30.08
N ASP A 202 34.94 -0.74 -31.28
CA ASP A 202 33.99 -0.17 -32.22
C ASP A 202 32.56 -0.30 -31.68
N LYS A 203 31.75 0.73 -31.94
CA LYS A 203 30.34 0.76 -31.54
C LYS A 203 29.55 -0.18 -32.45
N ILE A 204 29.07 -1.28 -31.91
CA ILE A 204 28.38 -2.34 -32.67
C ILE A 204 26.85 -2.26 -32.58
N THR A 205 26.32 -1.42 -31.68
CA THR A 205 24.88 -1.23 -31.50
C THR A 205 24.47 0.23 -31.63
N ASN A 206 23.18 0.47 -31.87
CA ASN A 206 22.60 1.81 -31.96
C ASN A 206 22.73 2.64 -30.66
N ASN A 207 22.88 1.97 -29.50
CA ASN A 207 23.05 2.62 -28.20
C ASN A 207 24.52 2.91 -27.90
N GLY A 208 25.39 2.78 -28.91
CA GLY A 208 26.81 3.01 -28.78
C GLY A 208 27.54 1.94 -27.98
N ASN A 209 26.91 0.82 -27.64
CA ASN A 209 27.60 -0.29 -26.98
C ASN A 209 28.64 -0.88 -27.93
N THR A 210 29.84 -1.07 -27.40
CA THR A 210 30.93 -1.82 -28.04
C THR A 210 30.75 -3.32 -27.83
N LEU A 211 31.61 -4.13 -28.44
CA LEU A 211 31.63 -5.58 -28.22
C LEU A 211 31.77 -5.92 -26.74
N LEU A 212 32.68 -5.24 -26.04
CA LEU A 212 32.91 -5.42 -24.60
C LEU A 212 31.64 -5.13 -23.77
N HIS A 213 30.89 -4.07 -24.10
CA HIS A 213 29.64 -3.74 -23.39
C HIS A 213 28.57 -4.84 -23.56
N VAL A 214 28.42 -5.36 -24.78
CA VAL A 214 27.46 -6.43 -25.06
C VAL A 214 27.83 -7.69 -24.30
N VAL A 215 29.12 -8.05 -24.27
CA VAL A 215 29.59 -9.24 -23.55
C VAL A 215 29.43 -9.10 -22.05
N VAL A 216 29.75 -7.95 -21.45
CA VAL A 216 29.51 -7.71 -20.03
C VAL A 216 28.03 -7.84 -19.68
N GLY A 217 27.13 -7.40 -20.56
CA GLY A 217 25.69 -7.49 -20.36
C GLY A 217 25.06 -8.86 -20.66
N THR A 218 25.75 -9.76 -21.35
CA THR A 218 25.18 -11.03 -21.84
C THR A 218 25.90 -12.29 -21.35
N SER A 219 27.22 -12.23 -21.16
CA SER A 219 28.06 -13.38 -20.85
C SER A 219 28.08 -13.74 -19.38
N LYS A 220 28.07 -15.05 -19.10
CA LYS A 220 28.32 -15.62 -17.76
C LYS A 220 29.70 -16.27 -17.65
N LYS A 221 30.49 -16.27 -18.72
CA LYS A 221 31.80 -16.94 -18.77
C LYS A 221 32.94 -15.95 -18.59
N ARG A 222 33.62 -16.04 -17.44
CA ARG A 222 34.85 -15.30 -17.10
C ARG A 222 35.89 -15.32 -18.22
N LYS A 223 36.23 -16.52 -18.70
CA LYS A 223 37.27 -16.73 -19.71
C LYS A 223 37.03 -15.96 -21.02
N PHE A 224 35.78 -15.85 -21.47
CA PHE A 224 35.45 -15.16 -22.72
C PHE A 224 35.64 -13.63 -22.60
N LEU A 225 35.34 -13.06 -21.43
CA LEU A 225 35.60 -11.65 -21.17
C LEU A 225 37.11 -11.37 -21.03
N GLU A 226 37.84 -12.25 -20.35
CA GLU A 226 39.31 -12.14 -20.21
C GLU A 226 40.02 -12.16 -21.57
N GLU A 227 39.67 -13.11 -22.45
CA GLU A 227 40.23 -13.20 -23.81
C GLU A 227 39.94 -11.93 -24.64
N LEU A 228 38.73 -11.35 -24.52
CA LEU A 228 38.41 -10.08 -25.20
C LEU A 228 39.19 -8.87 -24.65
N LEU A 229 39.44 -8.85 -23.34
CA LEU A 229 40.23 -7.80 -22.70
C LEU A 229 41.71 -7.90 -23.09
N GLU A 230 42.23 -9.10 -23.36
CA GLU A 230 43.59 -9.30 -23.90
C GLU A 230 43.75 -8.77 -25.33
N VAL A 231 42.71 -8.88 -26.17
CA VAL A 231 42.71 -8.38 -27.56
C VAL A 231 42.39 -6.88 -27.64
N THR A 232 42.10 -6.23 -26.50
CA THR A 232 41.87 -4.79 -26.45
C THR A 232 43.18 -4.02 -26.69
N PRO A 233 43.21 -2.96 -27.52
CA PRO A 233 44.45 -2.24 -27.84
C PRO A 233 45.15 -1.70 -26.57
N GLU A 234 46.47 -1.93 -26.44
CA GLU A 234 47.24 -1.61 -25.23
C GLU A 234 47.18 -0.12 -24.81
N ASN A 235 46.93 0.78 -25.77
CA ASN A 235 46.83 2.22 -25.51
C ASN A 235 45.42 2.68 -25.08
N THR A 236 44.44 1.77 -25.02
CA THR A 236 43.06 2.10 -24.66
C THR A 236 42.84 2.00 -23.15
N LYS A 237 42.48 3.11 -22.50
CA LYS A 237 41.98 3.08 -21.13
C LYS A 237 40.53 2.62 -21.13
N LEU A 238 40.16 1.68 -20.26
CA LEU A 238 38.80 1.15 -20.22
C LEU A 238 37.79 2.21 -19.75
N THR A 239 38.25 3.20 -18.98
CA THR A 239 37.48 4.41 -18.60
C THR A 239 37.01 5.28 -19.79
N ASP A 240 37.71 5.22 -20.92
CA ASP A 240 37.35 5.95 -22.15
C ASP A 240 36.36 5.18 -23.02
N VAL A 241 36.17 3.88 -22.78
CA VAL A 241 35.25 3.02 -23.52
C VAL A 241 33.83 3.22 -22.98
N ARG A 242 33.10 4.17 -23.59
CA ARG A 242 31.75 4.58 -23.17
C ARG A 242 30.70 4.40 -24.27
N ASN A 243 29.50 3.99 -23.85
CA ASN A 243 28.34 3.92 -24.74
C ASN A 243 27.67 5.31 -24.91
N SER A 244 26.54 5.37 -25.62
CA SER A 244 25.83 6.65 -25.87
C SER A 244 25.27 7.31 -24.61
N ASP A 245 25.02 6.52 -23.55
CA ASP A 245 24.57 7.00 -22.24
C ASP A 245 25.76 7.43 -21.35
N GLY A 246 26.99 7.37 -21.87
CA GLY A 246 28.21 7.69 -21.13
C GLY A 246 28.66 6.58 -20.16
N SER A 247 27.92 5.46 -20.11
CA SER A 247 28.19 4.32 -19.25
C SER A 247 29.46 3.60 -19.69
N THR A 248 30.32 3.28 -18.72
CA THR A 248 31.46 2.38 -18.91
C THR A 248 31.04 0.91 -18.81
N LEU A 249 31.97 -0.01 -19.09
CA LEU A 249 31.77 -1.44 -18.89
C LEU A 249 31.29 -1.79 -17.47
N LEU A 250 31.85 -1.14 -16.44
CA LEU A 250 31.47 -1.40 -15.05
C LEU A 250 30.06 -0.91 -14.72
N HIS A 251 29.58 0.16 -15.36
CA HIS A 251 28.18 0.60 -15.23
C HIS A 251 27.23 -0.47 -15.78
N VAL A 252 27.54 -1.06 -16.93
CA VAL A 252 26.72 -2.15 -17.50
C VAL A 252 26.75 -3.38 -16.61
N ALA A 253 27.91 -3.77 -16.06
CA ALA A 253 28.01 -4.87 -15.10
C ALA A 253 27.13 -4.61 -13.86
N ALA A 254 27.13 -3.37 -13.35
CA ALA A 254 26.32 -2.96 -12.22
C ALA A 254 24.81 -2.94 -12.50
N ILE A 255 24.38 -2.48 -13.69
CA ILE A 255 22.97 -2.48 -14.11
C ILE A 255 22.42 -3.90 -14.25
N ILE A 256 23.24 -4.82 -14.74
CA ILE A 256 22.84 -6.21 -15.01
C ILE A 256 23.00 -7.11 -13.78
N GLY A 257 23.86 -6.71 -12.83
CA GLY A 257 24.23 -7.51 -11.67
C GLY A 257 25.24 -8.61 -11.98
N ASN A 258 26.11 -8.40 -12.97
CA ASN A 258 27.16 -9.34 -13.34
C ASN A 258 28.37 -9.18 -12.41
N THR A 259 28.31 -9.85 -11.25
CA THR A 259 29.34 -9.83 -10.20
C THR A 259 30.73 -10.20 -10.71
N GLU A 260 30.81 -11.28 -11.47
CA GLU A 260 32.08 -11.82 -11.97
C GLU A 260 32.72 -10.88 -13.00
N ALA A 261 31.92 -10.29 -13.89
CA ALA A 261 32.42 -9.27 -14.81
C ALA A 261 32.88 -8.00 -14.07
N ALA A 262 32.15 -7.59 -13.03
CA ALA A 262 32.55 -6.45 -12.21
C ALA A 262 33.92 -6.68 -11.54
N ASP A 263 34.15 -7.85 -10.95
CA ASP A 263 35.43 -8.20 -10.32
C ASP A 263 36.59 -8.15 -11.34
N ILE A 264 36.43 -8.75 -12.52
CA ILE A 264 37.47 -8.76 -13.58
C ILE A 264 37.80 -7.34 -14.06
N LEU A 265 36.77 -6.52 -14.26
CA LEU A 265 36.93 -5.14 -14.76
C LEU A 265 37.66 -4.27 -13.74
N VAL A 266 37.33 -4.42 -12.46
CA VAL A 266 37.98 -3.66 -11.37
C VAL A 266 39.42 -4.13 -11.14
N GLU A 267 39.69 -5.43 -11.21
CA GLU A 267 41.06 -5.99 -11.17
C GLU A 267 41.94 -5.42 -12.30
N ARG A 268 41.34 -5.06 -13.45
CA ARG A 268 42.06 -4.58 -14.63
C ARG A 268 42.22 -3.05 -14.67
N ASP A 269 41.19 -2.31 -14.27
CA ASP A 269 41.17 -0.84 -14.27
C ASP A 269 40.32 -0.32 -13.07
N PRO A 270 40.95 -0.10 -11.90
CA PRO A 270 40.26 0.37 -10.70
C PRO A 270 39.58 1.75 -10.84
N ASP A 271 40.05 2.60 -11.77
CA ASP A 271 39.47 3.93 -11.99
C ASP A 271 38.00 3.86 -12.46
N LEU A 272 37.58 2.70 -12.98
CA LEU A 272 36.18 2.43 -13.34
C LEU A 272 35.22 2.55 -12.14
N LEU A 273 35.69 2.32 -10.91
CA LEU A 273 34.87 2.41 -9.68
C LEU A 273 34.31 3.82 -9.45
N LEU A 274 35.05 4.85 -9.88
CA LEU A 274 34.68 6.27 -9.72
C LEU A 274 34.14 6.91 -11.00
N ALA A 275 34.13 6.17 -12.11
CA ALA A 275 33.62 6.68 -13.37
C ALA A 275 32.14 7.08 -13.21
N LYS A 276 31.76 8.17 -13.89
CA LYS A 276 30.39 8.66 -13.93
C LYS A 276 29.84 8.60 -15.34
N ASP A 277 28.60 8.13 -15.47
CA ASP A 277 27.83 8.22 -16.71
C ASP A 277 27.32 9.65 -16.99
N ASN A 278 26.52 9.82 -18.05
CA ASN A 278 25.98 11.13 -18.41
C ASN A 278 25.00 11.70 -17.37
N GLU A 279 24.42 10.86 -16.51
CA GLU A 279 23.53 11.26 -15.40
C GLU A 279 24.32 11.50 -14.09
N GLY A 280 25.64 11.34 -14.12
CA GLY A 280 26.51 11.51 -12.96
C GLY A 280 26.49 10.35 -11.97
N GLN A 281 25.88 9.21 -12.33
CA GLN A 281 25.80 8.01 -11.49
C GLN A 281 27.11 7.21 -11.56
N THR A 282 27.51 6.60 -10.45
CA THR A 282 28.63 5.65 -10.41
C THR A 282 28.14 4.22 -10.58
N PRO A 283 29.02 3.24 -10.88
CA PRO A 283 28.62 1.84 -10.94
C PRO A 283 28.02 1.33 -9.63
N LEU A 284 28.55 1.76 -8.47
CA LEU A 284 27.96 1.43 -7.18
C LEU A 284 26.52 1.97 -7.05
N ALA A 285 26.27 3.20 -7.48
CA ALA A 285 24.95 3.81 -7.47
C ALA A 285 23.93 2.97 -8.27
N LEU A 286 24.33 2.54 -9.48
CA LEU A 286 23.49 1.73 -10.36
C LEU A 286 23.26 0.32 -9.82
N ALA A 287 24.27 -0.30 -9.20
CA ALA A 287 24.10 -1.61 -8.57
C ALA A 287 23.10 -1.55 -7.41
N LEU A 288 23.15 -0.47 -6.60
CA LEU A 288 22.22 -0.24 -5.50
C LEU A 288 20.80 0.06 -6.00
N SER A 289 20.64 0.91 -7.02
CA SER A 289 19.33 1.28 -7.56
C SER A 289 18.63 0.12 -8.28
N ASN A 290 19.39 -0.77 -8.92
CA ASN A 290 18.87 -2.00 -9.53
C ASN A 290 18.78 -3.18 -8.55
N MET A 291 19.03 -2.96 -7.26
CA MET A 291 18.95 -3.97 -6.19
C MET A 291 19.87 -5.19 -6.39
N HIS A 292 21.00 -5.00 -7.07
CA HIS A 292 22.03 -6.02 -7.22
C HIS A 292 22.97 -6.02 -6.01
N THR A 293 22.44 -6.44 -4.85
CA THR A 293 23.13 -6.39 -3.55
C THR A 293 24.48 -7.09 -3.54
N GLN A 294 24.61 -8.23 -4.23
CA GLN A 294 25.88 -8.96 -4.28
C GLN A 294 26.95 -8.17 -5.07
N THR A 295 26.60 -7.64 -6.24
CA THR A 295 27.46 -6.77 -7.03
C THR A 295 27.84 -5.52 -6.26
N ALA A 296 26.87 -4.87 -5.60
CA ALA A 296 27.14 -3.69 -4.78
C ALA A 296 28.11 -3.97 -3.62
N ARG A 297 28.00 -5.14 -2.97
CA ARG A 297 28.96 -5.55 -1.91
C ARG A 297 30.36 -5.79 -2.46
N HIS A 298 30.50 -6.52 -3.56
CA HIS A 298 31.79 -6.73 -4.21
C HIS A 298 32.44 -5.40 -4.63
N LEU A 299 31.67 -4.50 -5.25
CA LEU A 299 32.14 -3.16 -5.59
C LEU A 299 32.58 -2.38 -4.34
N LEU A 300 31.83 -2.47 -3.24
CA LEU A 300 32.19 -1.83 -1.97
C LEU A 300 33.48 -2.42 -1.36
N ASP A 301 33.66 -3.74 -1.44
CA ASP A 301 34.86 -4.43 -0.97
C ASP A 301 36.10 -3.99 -1.76
N HIS A 302 36.00 -3.91 -3.10
CA HIS A 302 37.07 -3.37 -3.95
C HIS A 302 37.38 -1.90 -3.66
N ILE A 303 36.34 -1.08 -3.46
CA ILE A 303 36.52 0.31 -3.02
C ILE A 303 37.30 0.35 -1.71
N ASN A 304 37.02 -0.57 -0.78
CA ASN A 304 37.68 -0.64 0.53
C ASN A 304 39.15 -1.09 0.46
N THR A 305 39.53 -1.94 -0.49
CA THR A 305 40.91 -2.45 -0.62
C THR A 305 41.83 -1.49 -1.36
N GLU A 306 41.31 -0.65 -2.24
CA GLU A 306 42.12 0.25 -3.07
C GLU A 306 42.47 1.57 -2.36
N ASP A 307 43.76 1.75 -2.01
CA ASP A 307 44.25 2.90 -1.23
C ASP A 307 44.29 4.24 -2.02
N HIS A 308 44.30 4.17 -3.36
CA HIS A 308 44.35 5.35 -4.23
C HIS A 308 42.98 5.99 -4.47
N ILE A 309 41.90 5.32 -4.07
CA ILE A 309 40.53 5.82 -4.21
C ILE A 309 40.23 6.76 -3.04
N HIS A 310 39.95 8.03 -3.33
CA HIS A 310 39.47 9.00 -2.34
C HIS A 310 38.02 8.69 -1.93
N LYS A 311 37.85 7.64 -1.11
CA LYS A 311 36.57 7.11 -0.59
C LYS A 311 35.65 8.19 -0.03
N ASP A 312 36.24 9.21 0.58
CA ASP A 312 35.52 10.33 1.20
C ASP A 312 34.62 11.07 0.21
N VAL A 313 35.01 11.16 -1.06
CA VAL A 313 34.26 11.87 -2.09
C VAL A 313 33.00 11.08 -2.51
N LEU A 314 33.06 9.74 -2.47
CA LEU A 314 31.97 8.88 -2.89
C LEU A 314 30.80 8.87 -1.90
N PHE A 315 31.11 8.92 -0.60
CA PHE A 315 30.13 8.88 0.49
C PHE A 315 29.85 10.27 1.09
N SER A 316 30.12 11.34 0.34
CA SER A 316 29.81 12.71 0.73
C SER A 316 28.89 13.40 -0.26
N GLY A 317 28.19 14.43 0.19
CA GLY A 317 27.21 15.17 -0.58
C GLY A 317 25.88 14.42 -0.74
N ALA A 318 24.91 15.12 -1.35
CA ALA A 318 23.57 14.59 -1.60
C ALA A 318 23.57 13.30 -2.45
N THR A 319 24.57 13.11 -3.31
CA THR A 319 24.74 11.89 -4.12
C THR A 319 25.19 10.69 -3.27
N GLY A 320 26.08 10.92 -2.30
CA GLY A 320 26.48 9.90 -1.31
C GLY A 320 25.31 9.51 -0.41
N ASP A 321 24.59 10.48 0.18
CA ASP A 321 23.40 10.21 1.02
C ASP A 321 22.34 9.37 0.26
N GLY A 322 22.25 9.56 -1.06
CA GLY A 322 21.37 8.82 -1.96
C GLY A 322 21.54 7.29 -1.92
N PHE A 323 22.72 6.77 -1.63
CA PHE A 323 22.95 5.33 -1.50
C PHE A 323 22.21 4.74 -0.30
N LEU A 324 22.30 5.41 0.86
CA LEU A 324 21.57 5.03 2.05
C LEU A 324 20.06 5.14 1.84
N VAL A 325 19.60 6.24 1.23
CA VAL A 325 18.17 6.46 0.91
C VAL A 325 17.62 5.35 0.03
N THR A 326 18.37 4.91 -0.98
CA THR A 326 17.98 3.83 -1.89
C THR A 326 17.83 2.51 -1.14
N LEU A 327 18.82 2.14 -0.30
CA LEU A 327 18.77 0.91 0.49
C LEU A 327 17.64 0.92 1.52
N ILE A 328 17.42 2.05 2.19
CA ILE A 328 16.32 2.22 3.16
C ILE A 328 14.96 2.11 2.46
N SER A 329 14.82 2.69 1.26
CA SER A 329 13.59 2.58 0.46
C SER A 329 13.35 1.15 -0.02
N ALA A 330 14.41 0.39 -0.29
CA ALA A 330 14.36 -1.04 -0.54
C ALA A 330 14.15 -1.89 0.73
N LYS A 331 14.09 -1.27 1.91
CA LYS A 331 13.95 -1.90 3.25
C LYS A 331 15.10 -2.81 3.66
N ASP A 332 16.27 -2.67 3.03
CA ASP A 332 17.50 -3.37 3.45
C ASP A 332 18.25 -2.55 4.51
N PHE A 333 17.65 -2.45 5.70
CA PHE A 333 18.22 -1.70 6.83
C PHE A 333 19.57 -2.26 7.29
N ARG A 334 19.80 -3.56 7.07
CA ARG A 334 21.05 -4.22 7.44
C ARG A 334 22.18 -3.76 6.54
N PHE A 335 21.99 -3.81 5.22
CA PHE A 335 23.02 -3.34 4.31
C PHE A 335 23.23 -1.82 4.41
N ALA A 336 22.16 -1.05 4.63
CA ALA A 336 22.27 0.38 4.90
C ALA A 336 23.15 0.67 6.13
N LYS A 337 23.04 -0.15 7.18
CA LYS A 337 23.88 -0.03 8.37
C LYS A 337 25.34 -0.37 8.09
N ASP A 338 25.60 -1.44 7.34
CA ASP A 338 26.96 -1.82 6.95
C ASP A 338 27.59 -0.68 6.12
N LEU A 339 26.82 -0.09 5.19
CA LEU A 339 27.27 1.04 4.36
C LEU A 339 27.52 2.31 5.17
N LEU A 340 26.72 2.57 6.21
CA LEU A 340 26.87 3.75 7.09
C LEU A 340 28.26 3.84 7.73
N GLY A 341 28.94 2.70 7.94
CA GLY A 341 30.31 2.66 8.47
C GLY A 341 31.34 3.43 7.63
N HIS A 342 31.03 3.72 6.36
CA HIS A 342 31.90 4.47 5.44
C HIS A 342 31.63 5.98 5.43
N TYR A 343 30.56 6.45 6.06
CA TYR A 343 30.18 7.87 6.06
C TYR A 343 30.91 8.64 7.16
N LYS A 344 31.54 9.77 6.79
CA LYS A 344 32.16 10.71 7.75
C LYS A 344 31.17 11.73 8.28
N THR A 345 30.29 12.21 7.42
CA THR A 345 29.21 13.17 7.69
C THR A 345 27.99 12.79 6.86
N LEU A 346 26.82 13.24 7.29
CA LEU A 346 25.61 13.25 6.48
C LEU A 346 25.27 14.71 6.22
N ASP A 347 24.89 15.04 5.00
CA ASP A 347 24.72 16.44 4.57
C ASP A 347 23.25 16.85 4.49
N THR A 348 22.34 15.88 4.39
CA THR A 348 20.90 16.12 4.22
C THR A 348 20.04 15.39 5.25
N ASP A 349 18.79 15.85 5.41
CA ASP A 349 17.76 15.14 6.20
C ASP A 349 17.20 13.90 5.47
N ALA A 350 17.62 13.68 4.23
CA ALA A 350 17.09 12.64 3.34
C ALA A 350 17.20 11.23 3.93
N VAL A 351 18.30 10.92 4.63
CA VAL A 351 18.49 9.60 5.25
C VAL A 351 17.50 9.39 6.40
N LEU A 352 17.38 10.35 7.33
CA LEU A 352 16.41 10.26 8.42
C LEU A 352 14.97 10.27 7.90
N MET A 353 14.69 11.06 6.85
CA MET A 353 13.39 11.10 6.18
C MET A 353 13.04 9.75 5.56
N ALA A 354 13.97 9.13 4.85
CA ALA A 354 13.79 7.81 4.25
C ALA A 354 13.48 6.75 5.33
N ILE A 355 14.18 6.82 6.47
CA ILE A 355 13.87 5.94 7.62
C ILE A 355 12.46 6.21 8.12
N ALA A 356 12.06 7.47 8.31
CA ALA A 356 10.72 7.83 8.80
C ALA A 356 9.59 7.36 7.87
N GLN A 357 9.78 7.47 6.54
CA GLN A 357 8.81 7.06 5.53
C GLN A 357 8.67 5.53 5.42
N ASN A 358 9.77 4.79 5.59
CA ASN A 358 9.82 3.33 5.42
C ASN A 358 9.77 2.57 6.75
N PHE A 359 9.65 3.27 7.88
CA PHE A 359 9.67 2.64 9.20
C PHE A 359 8.50 1.66 9.36
N PRO A 360 8.73 0.41 9.80
CA PRO A 360 7.69 -0.59 9.98
C PRO A 360 6.78 -0.28 11.20
N SER A 361 5.86 0.67 11.05
CA SER A 361 4.92 1.11 12.11
C SER A 361 3.75 0.13 12.36
N GLU A 362 3.51 -0.80 11.42
CA GLU A 362 2.37 -1.74 11.42
C GLU A 362 2.45 -2.83 12.51
N VAL A 363 3.63 -3.07 13.10
CA VAL A 363 3.80 -4.05 14.20
C VAL A 363 2.95 -3.68 15.43
N ASN A 364 2.69 -2.39 15.62
CA ASN A 364 1.85 -1.92 16.73
C ASN A 364 0.35 -2.15 16.50
N LYS A 365 -0.15 -2.14 15.26
CA LYS A 365 -1.55 -2.51 14.98
C LYS A 365 -1.82 -3.98 15.32
N LEU A 366 -0.84 -4.87 15.13
CA LEU A 366 -1.00 -6.28 15.48
C LEU A 366 -0.88 -6.59 16.98
N LYS A 367 -0.23 -5.73 17.79
CA LYS A 367 -0.27 -5.86 19.27
C LYS A 367 -1.70 -5.82 19.82
N ARG A 368 -2.66 -5.23 19.11
CA ARG A 368 -4.10 -5.24 19.42
C ARG A 368 -4.69 -6.67 19.45
N TYR A 369 -4.15 -7.58 18.63
CA TYR A 369 -4.56 -8.99 18.57
C TYR A 369 -3.89 -9.87 19.66
N ARG A 370 -2.94 -9.33 20.44
CA ARG A 370 -2.31 -10.03 21.57
C ARG A 370 -3.31 -10.41 22.67
N GLY A 371 -4.46 -9.73 22.75
CA GLY A 371 -5.58 -10.12 23.61
C GLY A 371 -6.26 -11.41 23.16
N ILE A 372 -6.32 -11.65 21.84
CA ILE A 372 -6.89 -12.87 21.26
C ILE A 372 -5.99 -14.07 21.53
N ASP A 373 -4.67 -13.88 21.51
CA ASP A 373 -3.69 -14.90 21.89
C ASP A 373 -3.89 -15.39 23.34
N LYS A 374 -4.22 -14.50 24.28
CA LYS A 374 -4.54 -14.88 25.67
C LYS A 374 -5.87 -15.64 25.80
N LEU A 375 -6.86 -15.32 24.97
CA LEU A 375 -8.14 -16.04 24.89
C LEU A 375 -7.97 -17.42 24.20
N LEU A 376 -7.16 -17.49 23.15
CA LEU A 376 -6.79 -18.71 22.43
C LEU A 376 -6.00 -19.67 23.33
N ARG A 377 -4.99 -19.19 24.07
CA ARG A 377 -4.24 -20.00 25.05
C ARG A 377 -5.10 -20.48 26.23
N ARG A 378 -6.14 -19.72 26.61
CA ARG A 378 -7.06 -20.14 27.67
C ARG A 378 -8.08 -21.19 27.18
N ALA A 379 -8.43 -21.17 25.89
CA ALA A 379 -9.17 -22.23 25.24
C ALA A 379 -8.31 -23.50 25.04
N ASP A 380 -7.01 -23.34 24.77
CA ASP A 380 -6.02 -24.42 24.60
C ASP A 380 -5.87 -25.30 25.86
N GLY A 381 -5.90 -24.68 27.05
CA GLY A 381 -5.90 -25.40 28.33
C GLY A 381 -7.16 -26.26 28.57
N PHE A 382 -8.29 -25.94 27.93
CA PHE A 382 -9.52 -26.72 28.05
C PHE A 382 -9.49 -27.95 27.13
N CYS A 383 -8.92 -27.83 25.93
CA CYS A 383 -8.83 -28.92 24.94
C CYS A 383 -7.82 -30.01 25.32
N THR A 384 -6.65 -29.63 25.86
CA THR A 384 -5.59 -30.58 26.23
C THR A 384 -5.99 -31.49 27.39
N THR A 385 -6.70 -30.95 28.39
CA THR A 385 -7.15 -31.70 29.57
C THR A 385 -8.31 -32.66 29.28
N PHE A 386 -9.13 -32.35 28.25
CA PHE A 386 -10.27 -33.17 27.84
C PHE A 386 -9.86 -34.32 26.90
N CYS A 387 -8.89 -34.09 26.00
CA CYS A 387 -8.45 -35.10 25.03
C CYS A 387 -7.66 -36.25 25.66
N CYS A 388 -6.81 -35.99 26.67
CA CYS A 388 -6.01 -37.04 27.31
C CYS A 388 -6.84 -38.04 28.12
N LYS A 389 -8.06 -37.70 28.56
CA LYS A 389 -8.93 -38.62 29.31
C LYS A 389 -9.70 -39.62 28.44
N ILE A 390 -9.81 -39.38 27.14
CA ILE A 390 -10.59 -40.22 26.22
C ILE A 390 -9.72 -41.30 25.55
N ILE A 391 -8.41 -41.04 25.40
CA ILE A 391 -7.46 -41.92 24.69
C ILE A 391 -7.20 -43.24 25.45
N ASP A 392 -7.29 -43.25 26.78
CA ASP A 392 -7.04 -44.45 27.60
C ASP A 392 -8.20 -45.47 27.64
N ARG A 393 -9.29 -45.30 26.88
CA ARG A 393 -10.51 -46.14 27.02
C ARG A 393 -11.04 -46.88 25.78
N CYS A 394 -10.39 -46.88 24.61
CA CYS A 394 -11.06 -47.36 23.39
C CYS A 394 -10.36 -48.49 22.58
N SER A 395 -11.18 -49.39 22.02
CA SER A 395 -10.80 -50.59 21.26
C SER A 395 -10.63 -50.36 19.74
N PRO A 396 -10.04 -51.31 18.97
CA PRO A 396 -9.58 -51.10 17.58
C PRO A 396 -10.64 -50.70 16.55
N TRP A 397 -11.93 -50.97 16.77
CA TRP A 397 -13.02 -50.56 15.87
C TRP A 397 -13.38 -49.07 15.97
N VAL A 398 -13.13 -48.44 17.13
CA VAL A 398 -13.30 -46.99 17.35
C VAL A 398 -12.29 -46.18 16.52
N PHE A 399 -11.13 -46.76 16.25
CA PHE A 399 -10.02 -46.13 15.54
C PHE A 399 -10.30 -45.83 14.05
N LYS A 400 -11.20 -46.57 13.39
CA LYS A 400 -11.54 -46.31 11.98
C LYS A 400 -12.79 -45.46 11.79
N LEU A 401 -13.78 -45.59 12.68
CA LEU A 401 -15.08 -44.90 12.51
C LEU A 401 -15.15 -43.53 13.21
N ILE A 402 -14.35 -43.34 14.28
CA ILE A 402 -14.36 -42.12 15.12
C ILE A 402 -13.07 -41.33 14.94
N ILE A 403 -11.90 -42.00 14.85
CA ILE A 403 -10.62 -41.29 14.73
C ILE A 403 -10.40 -40.69 13.35
N ILE A 404 -10.93 -41.21 12.24
CA ILE A 404 -10.75 -40.59 10.91
C ILE A 404 -11.51 -39.24 10.77
N PRO A 405 -12.79 -39.12 11.20
CA PRO A 405 -13.47 -37.82 11.29
C PRO A 405 -12.79 -36.88 12.29
N ILE A 406 -12.34 -37.40 13.45
CA ILE A 406 -11.56 -36.60 14.41
C ILE A 406 -10.24 -36.16 13.78
N MET A 407 -9.57 -36.99 12.98
CA MET A 407 -8.33 -36.66 12.26
C MET A 407 -8.58 -35.55 11.22
N PHE A 408 -9.74 -35.55 10.57
CA PHE A 408 -10.14 -34.50 9.63
C PHE A 408 -10.51 -33.20 10.35
N VAL A 409 -11.20 -33.29 11.49
CA VAL A 409 -11.49 -32.16 12.38
C VAL A 409 -10.22 -31.64 13.04
N THR A 410 -9.28 -32.49 13.44
CA THR A 410 -7.98 -32.09 13.98
C THR A 410 -7.08 -31.54 12.88
N TYR A 411 -7.15 -32.03 11.64
CA TYR A 411 -6.47 -31.43 10.49
C TYR A 411 -7.04 -30.04 10.17
N PHE A 412 -8.37 -29.88 10.25
CA PHE A 412 -9.04 -28.59 10.11
C PHE A 412 -8.71 -27.62 11.26
N ILE A 413 -8.65 -28.12 12.50
CA ILE A 413 -8.14 -27.39 13.68
C ILE A 413 -6.65 -27.07 13.49
N LEU A 414 -5.86 -27.97 12.92
CA LEU A 414 -4.45 -27.76 12.65
C LEU A 414 -4.27 -26.68 11.59
N VAL A 415 -5.12 -26.59 10.55
CA VAL A 415 -5.15 -25.45 9.62
C VAL A 415 -5.58 -24.15 10.33
N LEU A 416 -6.58 -24.22 11.22
CA LEU A 416 -7.04 -23.12 12.09
C LEU A 416 -5.98 -22.66 13.12
N VAL A 417 -5.03 -23.52 13.49
CA VAL A 417 -3.90 -23.26 14.40
C VAL A 417 -2.63 -22.86 13.62
N MET A 418 -2.44 -23.40 12.42
CA MET A 418 -1.35 -23.04 11.52
C MET A 418 -1.53 -21.64 10.94
N PHE A 419 -2.75 -21.17 10.74
CA PHE A 419 -3.02 -19.78 10.33
C PHE A 419 -2.52 -18.74 11.36
N PRO A 420 -2.83 -18.85 12.67
CA PRO A 420 -2.24 -18.00 13.68
C PRO A 420 -0.73 -18.25 13.85
N LEU A 421 -0.21 -19.47 13.66
CA LEU A 421 1.25 -19.70 13.64
C LEU A 421 1.95 -19.03 12.45
N MET A 422 1.33 -19.01 11.26
CA MET A 422 1.79 -18.26 10.09
C MET A 422 1.74 -16.75 10.34
N LEU A 423 0.67 -16.23 10.97
CA LEU A 423 0.59 -14.85 11.44
C LEU A 423 1.68 -14.52 12.47
N VAL A 424 1.99 -15.46 13.38
CA VAL A 424 3.09 -15.33 14.35
C VAL A 424 4.45 -15.35 13.66
N TRP A 425 4.64 -16.15 12.61
CA TRP A 425 5.88 -16.15 11.82
C TRP A 425 6.05 -14.85 11.03
N LEU A 426 4.98 -14.35 10.39
CA LEU A 426 4.95 -13.01 9.77
C LEU A 426 5.24 -11.89 10.80
N LEU A 427 4.80 -12.07 12.05
CA LEU A 427 5.13 -11.16 13.15
C LEU A 427 6.60 -11.20 13.56
N ILE A 428 7.22 -12.38 13.58
CA ILE A 428 8.64 -12.53 13.89
C ILE A 428 9.47 -11.83 12.81
N ILE A 429 9.15 -12.03 11.52
CA ILE A 429 9.86 -11.36 10.41
C ILE A 429 9.77 -9.84 10.53
N LYS A 430 8.55 -9.30 10.72
CA LYS A 430 8.37 -7.84 10.91
C LYS A 430 9.06 -7.32 12.18
N GLY A 431 9.13 -8.12 13.23
CA GLY A 431 9.86 -7.79 14.46
C GLY A 431 11.36 -7.66 14.22
N VAL A 432 11.95 -8.53 13.41
CA VAL A 432 13.37 -8.43 13.03
C VAL A 432 13.64 -7.17 12.21
N GLU A 433 12.77 -6.86 11.24
CA GLU A 433 12.87 -5.62 10.44
C GLU A 433 12.81 -4.36 11.32
N THR A 434 11.87 -4.29 12.27
CA THR A 434 11.78 -3.13 13.20
C THR A 434 13.06 -2.95 14.01
N HIS A 435 13.68 -4.05 14.44
CA HIS A 435 14.88 -4.00 15.26
C HIS A 435 16.10 -3.48 14.48
N GLU A 436 16.27 -3.92 13.23
CA GLU A 436 17.34 -3.42 12.37
C GLU A 436 17.12 -1.95 11.96
N ALA A 437 15.88 -1.54 11.70
CA ALA A 437 15.56 -0.13 11.43
C ALA A 437 15.86 0.78 12.64
N VAL A 438 15.52 0.36 13.86
CA VAL A 438 15.83 1.12 15.09
C VAL A 438 17.33 1.23 15.32
N LYS A 439 18.10 0.16 15.08
CA LYS A 439 19.57 0.21 15.17
C LYS A 439 20.16 1.18 14.16
N LEU A 440 19.72 1.12 12.90
CA LEU A 440 20.18 2.04 11.87
C LEU A 440 19.90 3.49 12.26
N LEU A 441 18.67 3.77 12.74
CA LEU A 441 18.30 5.09 13.23
C LEU A 441 19.21 5.58 14.35
N TRP A 442 19.53 4.71 15.32
CA TRP A 442 20.46 5.03 16.41
C TRP A 442 21.83 5.44 15.86
N ASP A 443 22.38 4.63 14.96
CA ASP A 443 23.71 4.87 14.39
C ASP A 443 23.75 6.14 13.54
N VAL A 444 22.71 6.39 12.73
CA VAL A 444 22.55 7.64 11.94
C VAL A 444 22.43 8.85 12.86
N SER A 445 21.59 8.78 13.89
CA SER A 445 21.38 9.89 14.83
C SER A 445 22.65 10.20 15.62
N LYS A 446 23.42 9.17 15.98
CA LYS A 446 24.73 9.30 16.63
C LYS A 446 25.73 9.99 15.69
N LEU A 447 25.83 9.56 14.43
CA LEU A 447 26.73 10.15 13.44
C LEU A 447 26.45 11.65 13.25
N ILE A 448 25.18 12.04 13.11
CA ILE A 448 24.77 13.45 12.98
C ILE A 448 25.19 14.26 14.22
N LYS A 449 24.99 13.70 15.43
CA LYS A 449 25.30 14.38 16.69
C LYS A 449 26.80 14.56 16.93
N GLU A 450 27.64 13.62 16.51
CA GLU A 450 29.10 13.68 16.73
C GLU A 450 29.82 14.62 15.76
N LYS A 451 29.24 14.87 14.57
CA LYS A 451 29.96 15.47 13.45
C LYS A 451 29.47 16.86 13.04
N ASN A 452 28.30 17.29 13.52
CA ASN A 452 27.70 18.57 13.18
C ASN A 452 27.64 19.52 14.38
N HIS A 453 27.54 20.83 14.11
CA HIS A 453 27.35 21.83 15.17
C HIS A 453 25.92 21.82 15.71
N PHE A 454 25.75 22.02 17.01
CA PHE A 454 24.44 21.99 17.71
C PHE A 454 23.35 22.87 17.07
N SER A 455 23.72 24.02 16.50
CA SER A 455 22.79 24.93 15.83
C SER A 455 22.21 24.39 14.52
N SER A 456 22.88 23.43 13.87
CA SER A 456 22.51 22.88 12.56
C SER A 456 21.59 21.66 12.62
N TYR A 457 21.38 21.07 13.81
CA TYR A 457 20.63 19.82 13.95
C TYR A 457 19.18 19.92 13.48
N HIS A 458 18.56 21.09 13.63
CA HIS A 458 17.15 21.30 13.30
C HIS A 458 16.81 20.95 11.85
N HIS A 459 17.74 21.15 10.92
CA HIS A 459 17.56 20.79 9.51
C HIS A 459 17.39 19.27 9.35
N TYR A 460 18.11 18.46 10.12
CA TYR A 460 18.12 17.00 9.98
C TYR A 460 16.88 16.30 10.56
N TYR A 461 16.31 16.80 11.65
CA TYR A 461 15.24 16.08 12.36
C TYR A 461 13.84 16.67 12.18
N THR A 462 13.70 17.92 11.72
CA THR A 462 12.39 18.61 11.71
C THR A 462 11.37 17.92 10.80
N ASN A 463 11.71 17.63 9.55
CA ASN A 463 10.79 16.93 8.66
C ASN A 463 10.64 15.44 9.07
N PRO A 464 11.72 14.71 9.40
CA PRO A 464 11.60 13.30 9.79
C PRO A 464 10.74 13.04 11.03
N ILE A 465 10.82 13.87 12.07
CA ILE A 465 10.00 13.68 13.28
C ILE A 465 8.51 13.93 13.00
N LEU A 466 8.20 14.89 12.11
CA LEU A 466 6.83 15.16 11.67
C LEU A 466 6.31 14.00 10.82
N GLU A 467 7.10 13.47 9.88
CA GLU A 467 6.72 12.31 9.08
C GLU A 467 6.49 11.07 9.97
N ALA A 468 7.38 10.81 10.93
CA ALA A 468 7.21 9.76 11.91
C ALA A 468 5.91 9.92 12.72
N THR A 469 5.60 11.17 13.07
CA THR A 469 4.35 11.53 13.74
C THR A 469 3.15 11.23 12.86
N ARG A 470 3.17 11.60 11.58
CA ARG A 470 2.12 11.29 10.59
C ARG A 470 1.85 9.79 10.46
N GLN A 471 2.94 9.01 10.45
CA GLN A 471 2.91 7.54 10.34
C GLN A 471 2.58 6.83 11.65
N ASN A 472 2.46 7.56 12.76
CA ASN A 472 2.22 7.03 14.11
C ASN A 472 3.35 6.08 14.59
N ALA A 473 4.59 6.34 14.15
CA ALA A 473 5.80 5.61 14.50
C ALA A 473 6.45 6.18 15.77
N TYR A 474 5.87 5.89 16.93
CA TYR A 474 6.31 6.47 18.20
C TYR A 474 7.73 6.07 18.61
N GLU A 475 8.19 4.87 18.22
CA GLU A 475 9.57 4.44 18.49
C GLU A 475 10.59 5.34 17.79
N LEU A 476 10.28 5.80 16.57
CA LEU A 476 11.16 6.73 15.85
C LEU A 476 11.18 8.11 16.53
N VAL A 477 10.01 8.60 16.93
CA VAL A 477 9.88 9.87 17.67
C VAL A 477 10.65 9.80 18.99
N GLU A 478 10.53 8.69 19.72
CA GLU A 478 11.25 8.46 20.99
C GLU A 478 12.76 8.57 20.80
N GLN A 479 13.30 7.91 19.76
CA GLN A 479 14.73 7.91 19.46
C GLN A 479 15.23 9.27 18.97
N ILE A 480 14.50 9.94 18.07
CA ILE A 480 14.89 11.27 17.57
C ILE A 480 14.96 12.26 18.73
N VAL A 481 13.96 12.27 19.62
CA VAL A 481 13.93 13.18 20.78
C VAL A 481 15.02 12.83 21.80
N TYR A 482 15.36 11.55 21.98
CA TYR A 482 16.47 11.13 22.83
C TYR A 482 17.82 11.70 22.36
N HIS A 483 18.10 11.67 21.05
CA HIS A 483 19.34 12.23 20.50
C HIS A 483 19.29 13.76 20.38
N PHE A 484 18.13 14.30 20.02
CA PHE A 484 17.87 15.72 19.75
C PHE A 484 16.66 16.23 20.55
N PRO A 485 16.83 16.59 21.84
CA PRO A 485 15.73 17.02 22.71
C PRO A 485 14.88 18.18 22.15
N ASN A 486 15.53 19.12 21.44
CA ASN A 486 14.85 20.27 20.82
C ASN A 486 13.91 19.88 19.67
N ALA A 487 13.98 18.65 19.15
CA ALA A 487 13.08 18.15 18.11
C ALA A 487 11.61 18.16 18.55
N ILE A 488 11.34 18.10 19.86
CA ILE A 488 9.97 18.12 20.38
C ILE A 488 9.20 19.42 20.02
N TRP A 489 9.94 20.49 19.72
CA TRP A 489 9.39 21.81 19.37
C TRP A 489 9.30 22.05 17.86
N SER A 490 9.61 21.04 17.04
CA SER A 490 9.46 21.13 15.59
C SER A 490 8.00 21.40 15.19
N THR A 491 7.84 22.27 14.20
CA THR A 491 6.55 22.65 13.62
C THR A 491 6.53 22.33 12.14
N ASN A 492 5.37 21.94 11.62
CA ASN A 492 5.18 21.78 10.18
C ASN A 492 5.07 23.13 9.46
N GLU A 493 4.92 23.12 8.14
CA GLU A 493 4.76 24.31 7.29
C GLU A 493 3.56 25.18 7.71
N ASP A 494 2.49 24.56 8.22
CA ASP A 494 1.30 25.26 8.72
C ASP A 494 1.47 25.83 10.15
N GLY A 495 2.61 25.60 10.79
CA GLY A 495 2.90 26.01 12.16
C GLY A 495 2.35 25.09 13.25
N HIS A 496 1.83 23.90 12.90
CA HIS A 496 1.41 22.90 13.87
C HIS A 496 2.62 22.21 14.48
N ASN A 497 2.68 22.16 15.82
CA ASN A 497 3.67 21.37 16.52
C ASN A 497 3.34 19.87 16.51
N ILE A 498 4.23 19.05 17.07
CA ILE A 498 4.11 17.59 17.06
C ILE A 498 2.81 17.09 17.69
N ILE A 499 2.35 17.64 18.83
CA ILE A 499 1.10 17.16 19.44
C ILE A 499 -0.13 17.52 18.60
N GLN A 500 -0.17 18.73 18.04
CA GLN A 500 -1.23 19.15 17.12
C GLN A 500 -1.23 18.26 15.88
N TYR A 501 -0.06 17.99 15.31
CA TYR A 501 0.10 17.16 14.13
C TYR A 501 -0.27 15.69 14.40
N ALA A 502 0.06 15.16 15.58
CA ALA A 502 -0.38 13.84 16.03
C ALA A 502 -1.91 13.77 16.14
N VAL A 503 -2.55 14.84 16.63
CA VAL A 503 -4.01 14.93 16.74
C VAL A 503 -4.69 14.97 15.37
N ILE A 504 -4.19 15.80 14.46
CA ILE A 504 -4.69 15.91 13.09
C ILE A 504 -4.60 14.55 12.37
N ASN A 505 -3.49 13.82 12.53
CA ASN A 505 -3.23 12.56 11.82
C ASN A 505 -3.73 11.29 12.54
N ARG A 506 -4.45 11.43 13.67
CA ARG A 506 -4.91 10.29 14.50
C ARG A 506 -3.76 9.36 14.90
N SER A 507 -2.63 9.95 15.30
CA SER A 507 -1.42 9.23 15.68
C SER A 507 -1.46 8.86 17.16
N GLU A 508 -2.24 7.83 17.47
CA GLU A 508 -2.55 7.34 18.82
C GLU A 508 -1.31 7.07 19.69
N ASN A 509 -0.29 6.42 19.13
CA ASN A 509 0.89 6.02 19.88
C ASN A 509 1.79 7.21 20.19
N VAL A 510 1.97 8.10 19.20
CA VAL A 510 2.74 9.33 19.39
C VAL A 510 2.01 10.24 20.37
N TYR A 511 0.68 10.36 20.25
CA TYR A 511 -0.12 11.09 21.24
C TYR A 511 0.04 10.51 22.65
N ASN A 512 0.02 9.19 22.82
CA ASN A 512 0.23 8.55 24.12
C ASN A 512 1.62 8.78 24.69
N LEU A 513 2.64 8.82 23.83
CA LEU A 513 4.02 9.15 24.20
C LEU A 513 4.08 10.58 24.76
N LEU A 514 3.51 11.55 24.04
CA LEU A 514 3.48 12.97 24.43
C LEU A 514 2.57 13.24 25.64
N TYR A 515 1.48 12.49 25.77
CA TYR A 515 0.56 12.59 26.91
C TYR A 515 1.26 12.32 28.25
N GLN A 516 2.30 11.48 28.24
CA GLN A 516 3.05 11.08 29.43
C GLN A 516 4.13 12.10 29.86
N MET A 517 4.49 13.06 29.01
CA MET A 517 5.53 14.04 29.33
C MET A 517 5.04 15.02 30.41
N SER A 518 5.67 15.02 31.58
CA SER A 518 5.23 15.85 32.72
C SER A 518 5.54 17.33 32.54
N GLU A 519 6.74 17.66 32.06
CA GLU A 519 7.26 19.04 32.03
C GLU A 519 6.60 19.92 30.95
N HIS A 520 6.10 19.34 29.86
CA HIS A 520 5.54 20.08 28.71
C HIS A 520 4.02 20.01 28.61
N ARG A 521 3.37 19.28 29.53
CA ARG A 521 1.93 19.07 29.55
C ARG A 521 1.14 20.38 29.60
N ASN A 522 1.61 21.36 30.38
CA ASN A 522 0.91 22.63 30.53
C ASN A 522 0.93 23.46 29.25
N ILE A 523 2.05 23.45 28.52
CA ILE A 523 2.19 24.16 27.24
C ILE A 523 1.21 23.56 26.22
N TYR A 524 1.19 22.23 26.08
CA TYR A 524 0.28 21.55 25.15
C TYR A 524 -1.21 21.76 25.44
N ARG A 525 -1.59 22.02 26.69
CA ARG A 525 -2.99 22.28 27.07
C ARG A 525 -3.49 23.65 26.62
N THR A 526 -2.61 24.61 26.36
CA THR A 526 -2.99 25.99 26.06
C THR A 526 -2.66 26.45 24.64
N ILE A 527 -1.96 25.61 23.85
CA ILE A 527 -1.57 25.92 22.48
C ILE A 527 -2.77 26.15 21.55
N ARG A 528 -2.58 27.07 20.60
CA ARG A 528 -3.49 27.35 19.49
C ARG A 528 -2.75 27.31 18.17
N ASP A 529 -3.47 26.97 17.11
CA ASP A 529 -3.00 27.17 15.74
C ASP A 529 -3.21 28.64 15.29
N SER A 530 -2.84 28.93 14.04
CA SER A 530 -3.01 30.23 13.38
C SER A 530 -4.47 30.70 13.29
N HIS A 531 -5.45 29.80 13.41
CA HIS A 531 -6.89 30.07 13.34
C HIS A 531 -7.55 30.14 14.73
N GLY A 532 -6.75 30.11 15.80
CA GLY A 532 -7.23 30.12 17.18
C GLY A 532 -7.82 28.80 17.67
N ASN A 533 -7.72 27.73 16.87
CA ASN A 533 -8.16 26.39 17.24
C ASN A 533 -7.26 25.83 18.33
N ASN A 534 -7.87 25.40 19.43
CA ASN A 534 -7.17 24.59 20.43
C ASN A 534 -7.09 23.12 19.97
N LEU A 535 -6.39 22.29 20.74
CA LEU A 535 -6.20 20.88 20.41
C LEU A 535 -7.51 20.10 20.18
N LEU A 536 -8.59 20.44 20.90
CA LEU A 536 -9.89 19.77 20.74
C LEU A 536 -10.60 20.17 19.46
N HIS A 537 -10.43 21.41 18.97
CA HIS A 537 -10.92 21.79 17.63
C HIS A 537 -10.21 20.97 16.54
N LEU A 538 -8.90 20.76 16.67
CA LEU A 538 -8.13 19.94 15.72
C LEU A 538 -8.56 18.46 15.76
N ALA A 539 -8.88 17.95 16.95
CA ALA A 539 -9.46 16.60 17.11
C ALA A 539 -10.88 16.49 16.54
N ALA A 540 -11.59 17.61 16.40
CA ALA A 540 -12.93 17.68 15.84
C ALA A 540 -12.97 17.72 14.30
N ARG A 541 -11.86 18.04 13.64
CA ARG A 541 -11.76 17.99 12.18
C ARG A 541 -11.76 16.55 11.70
N LEU A 542 -12.31 16.30 10.51
CA LEU A 542 -12.36 14.95 9.95
C LEU A 542 -10.95 14.35 9.80
N ALA A 543 -10.80 13.07 10.18
CA ALA A 543 -9.53 12.37 10.03
C ALA A 543 -9.13 12.17 8.56
N PRO A 544 -7.82 12.02 8.24
CA PRO A 544 -7.37 11.69 6.90
C PRO A 544 -8.00 10.40 6.35
N ASN A 545 -8.34 10.38 5.05
CA ASN A 545 -9.05 9.26 4.41
C ASN A 545 -8.34 7.90 4.59
N ASN A 546 -7.01 7.88 4.58
CA ASN A 546 -6.22 6.67 4.79
C ASN A 546 -6.35 6.11 6.22
N LYS A 547 -6.80 6.90 7.20
CA LYS A 547 -7.12 6.44 8.57
C LYS A 547 -8.58 6.00 8.68
N LEU A 548 -9.52 6.73 8.06
CA LEU A 548 -10.95 6.39 8.07
C LEU A 548 -11.25 5.08 7.33
N ASN A 549 -10.63 4.88 6.16
CA ASN A 549 -10.84 3.68 5.33
C ASN A 549 -10.33 2.38 5.97
N LEU A 550 -9.58 2.44 7.06
CA LEU A 550 -9.13 1.26 7.81
C LEU A 550 -10.24 0.67 8.69
N ILE A 551 -11.34 1.39 8.91
CA ILE A 551 -12.40 1.00 9.84
C ILE A 551 -13.64 0.59 9.04
N SER A 552 -14.19 -0.59 9.39
CA SER A 552 -15.31 -1.19 8.69
C SER A 552 -16.63 -0.48 9.00
N GLY A 553 -17.19 0.25 8.03
CA GLY A 553 -18.53 0.83 8.11
C GLY A 553 -18.62 2.15 8.88
N ALA A 554 -19.51 3.03 8.41
CA ALA A 554 -19.63 4.40 8.89
C ALA A 554 -19.94 4.51 10.40
N ALA A 555 -20.71 3.56 10.96
CA ALA A 555 -21.03 3.55 12.39
C ALA A 555 -19.81 3.30 13.29
N LEU A 556 -18.87 2.45 12.86
CA LEU A 556 -17.62 2.21 13.59
C LEU A 556 -16.63 3.36 13.38
N GLN A 557 -16.63 4.00 12.21
CA GLN A 557 -15.84 5.20 11.94
C GLN A 557 -16.23 6.35 12.88
N ILE A 558 -17.53 6.68 12.97
CA ILE A 558 -17.98 7.76 13.87
C ILE A 558 -17.75 7.40 15.35
N GLN A 559 -17.93 6.12 15.73
CA GLN A 559 -17.59 5.67 17.07
C GLN A 559 -16.11 5.94 17.39
N ARG A 560 -15.21 5.67 16.44
CA ARG A 560 -13.77 5.89 16.62
C ARG A 560 -13.43 7.37 16.73
N GLU A 561 -14.01 8.22 15.90
CA GLU A 561 -13.79 9.67 15.95
C GLU A 561 -14.31 10.27 17.26
N LEU A 562 -15.45 9.79 17.77
CA LEU A 562 -15.95 10.18 19.09
C LEU A 562 -15.03 9.75 20.23
N GLN A 563 -14.44 8.54 20.16
CA GLN A 563 -13.45 8.10 21.13
C GLN A 563 -12.22 9.00 21.11
N TRP A 564 -11.70 9.32 19.92
CA TRP A 564 -10.56 10.23 19.76
C TRP A 564 -10.86 11.61 20.35
N PHE A 565 -12.01 12.20 20.00
CA PHE A 565 -12.46 13.49 20.50
C PHE A 565 -12.56 13.50 22.03
N LYS A 566 -13.22 12.48 22.62
CA LYS A 566 -13.38 12.37 24.08
C LYS A 566 -12.05 12.20 24.82
N GLU A 567 -11.05 11.62 24.19
CA GLU A 567 -9.76 11.38 24.83
C GLU A 567 -8.87 12.62 24.78
N VAL A 568 -8.90 13.36 23.68
CA VAL A 568 -8.29 14.70 23.62
C VAL A 568 -8.99 15.67 24.59
N GLU A 569 -10.31 15.57 24.75
CA GLU A 569 -11.09 16.36 25.71
C GLU A 569 -10.61 16.17 27.16
N LYS A 570 -10.26 14.93 27.55
CA LYS A 570 -9.71 14.65 28.89
C LYS A 570 -8.33 15.29 29.14
N PHE A 571 -7.57 15.56 28.07
CA PHE A 571 -6.23 16.12 28.18
C PHE A 571 -6.24 17.64 28.37
N ILE A 572 -7.12 18.35 27.66
CA ILE A 572 -7.19 19.81 27.68
C ILE A 572 -7.80 20.38 28.97
N CYS A 573 -7.75 21.70 29.15
CA CYS A 573 -8.41 22.37 30.27
C CYS A 573 -9.93 22.45 30.04
N PRO A 574 -10.78 22.32 31.07
CA PRO A 574 -12.24 22.40 30.91
C PRO A 574 -12.72 23.70 30.22
N LEU A 575 -12.05 24.82 30.47
CA LEU A 575 -12.35 26.10 29.81
C LEU A 575 -12.16 26.08 28.30
N SER A 576 -11.26 25.22 27.78
CA SER A 576 -10.99 25.09 26.35
C SER A 576 -12.11 24.35 25.59
N ILE A 577 -12.99 23.64 26.31
CA ILE A 577 -14.11 22.89 25.70
C ILE A 577 -15.19 23.85 25.16
N ILE A 578 -15.41 24.98 25.84
CA ILE A 578 -16.40 26.00 25.45
C ILE A 578 -15.80 27.16 24.67
N GLN A 579 -14.49 27.16 24.53
CA GLN A 579 -13.79 28.25 23.88
C GLN A 579 -14.02 28.23 22.39
N LYS A 580 -14.15 29.41 21.81
CA LYS A 580 -14.38 29.58 20.39
C LYS A 580 -13.09 29.89 19.62
N ASN A 581 -12.99 29.37 18.40
CA ASN A 581 -11.96 29.75 17.44
C ASN A 581 -12.30 31.11 16.78
N TYR A 582 -11.48 31.55 15.82
CA TYR A 582 -11.71 32.82 15.12
C TYR A 582 -12.96 32.81 14.22
N PHE A 583 -13.49 31.63 13.92
CA PHE A 583 -14.77 31.44 13.22
C PHE A 583 -15.97 31.43 14.18
N ASN A 584 -15.77 31.72 15.47
CA ASN A 584 -16.81 31.74 16.51
C ASN A 584 -17.48 30.36 16.73
N GLU A 585 -16.79 29.27 16.39
CA GLU A 585 -17.22 27.89 16.59
C GLU A 585 -16.56 27.30 17.84
N THR A 586 -17.29 26.48 18.60
CA THR A 586 -16.71 25.64 19.66
C THR A 586 -16.21 24.31 19.07
N PRO A 587 -15.35 23.54 19.77
CA PRO A 587 -14.90 22.23 19.27
C PRO A 587 -16.06 21.28 18.95
N GLN A 588 -17.14 21.31 19.75
CA GLN A 588 -18.32 20.50 19.50
C GLN A 588 -19.06 20.93 18.22
N MET A 589 -19.14 22.23 17.94
CA MET A 589 -19.74 22.73 16.70
C MET A 589 -18.95 22.26 15.47
N VAL A 590 -17.61 22.32 15.54
CA VAL A 590 -16.74 21.81 14.47
C VAL A 590 -16.95 20.32 14.28
N PHE A 591 -16.99 19.52 15.36
CA PHE A 591 -17.20 18.08 15.29
C PHE A 591 -18.52 17.75 14.57
N THR A 592 -19.61 18.37 15.00
CA THR A 592 -20.95 18.14 14.44
C THR A 592 -21.04 18.56 12.98
N ARG A 593 -20.36 19.64 12.57
CA ARG A 593 -20.33 20.10 11.19
C ARG A 593 -19.55 19.13 10.29
N GLU A 594 -18.36 18.73 10.70
CA GLU A 594 -17.43 17.90 9.91
C GLU A 594 -17.88 16.43 9.82
N HIS A 595 -18.61 15.91 10.81
CA HIS A 595 -19.02 14.49 10.88
C HIS A 595 -20.50 14.25 10.55
N LYS A 596 -21.23 15.28 10.11
CA LYS A 596 -22.67 15.20 9.84
C LYS A 596 -23.04 14.06 8.88
N ASP A 597 -22.32 13.94 7.77
CA ASP A 597 -22.62 12.93 6.75
C ASP A 597 -22.30 11.51 7.25
N MET A 598 -21.21 11.36 8.01
CA MET A 598 -20.83 10.08 8.63
C MET A 598 -21.85 9.61 9.66
N VAL A 599 -22.48 10.52 10.41
CA VAL A 599 -23.58 10.19 11.34
C VAL A 599 -24.80 9.68 10.57
N ILE A 600 -25.16 10.30 9.44
CA ILE A 600 -26.27 9.88 8.59
C ILE A 600 -26.00 8.49 7.98
N GLU A 601 -24.79 8.27 7.46
CA GLU A 601 -24.37 6.98 6.93
C GLU A 601 -24.31 5.90 8.02
N GLY A 602 -23.81 6.26 9.21
CA GLY A 602 -23.77 5.39 10.37
C GLY A 602 -25.17 4.98 10.84
N GLU A 603 -26.12 5.90 10.85
CA GLU A 603 -27.53 5.63 11.14
C GLU A 603 -28.11 4.64 10.13
N LYS A 604 -27.92 4.89 8.82
CA LYS A 604 -28.40 4.01 7.75
C LYS A 604 -27.80 2.60 7.86
N TRP A 605 -26.50 2.51 8.12
CA TRP A 605 -25.80 1.24 8.32
C TRP A 605 -26.37 0.47 9.52
N MET A 606 -26.55 1.13 10.66
CA MET A 606 -27.11 0.46 11.86
C MET A 606 -28.56 0.04 11.67
N LYS A 607 -29.40 0.85 11.02
CA LYS A 607 -30.80 0.51 10.74
C LYS A 607 -30.93 -0.70 9.82
N SER A 608 -30.26 -0.68 8.66
CA SER A 608 -30.28 -1.80 7.70
C SER A 608 -29.75 -3.11 8.31
N THR A 609 -28.70 -3.01 9.14
CA THR A 609 -28.16 -4.15 9.90
C THR A 609 -29.18 -4.68 10.90
N ALA A 610 -29.78 -3.81 11.72
CA ALA A 610 -30.79 -4.20 12.70
C ALA A 610 -32.06 -4.78 12.05
N GLU A 611 -32.52 -4.25 10.91
CA GLU A 611 -33.64 -4.79 10.13
C GLU A 611 -33.38 -6.21 9.64
N SER A 612 -32.20 -6.45 9.05
CA SER A 612 -31.81 -7.77 8.53
C SER A 612 -31.81 -8.84 9.64
N TYR A 613 -31.28 -8.49 10.81
CA TYR A 613 -31.24 -9.41 11.95
C TYR A 613 -32.58 -9.52 12.69
N THR A 614 -33.42 -8.49 12.66
CA THR A 614 -34.81 -8.54 13.16
C THR A 614 -35.60 -9.61 12.39
N ILE A 615 -35.49 -9.63 11.06
CA ILE A 615 -36.13 -10.66 10.21
C ILE A 615 -35.61 -12.05 10.57
N THR A 616 -34.28 -12.19 10.70
CA THR A 616 -33.65 -13.47 11.06
C THR A 616 -34.10 -13.97 12.44
N ALA A 617 -34.14 -13.10 13.45
CA ALA A 617 -34.61 -13.44 14.79
C ALA A 617 -36.09 -13.85 14.78
N ALA A 618 -36.95 -13.13 14.06
CA ALA A 618 -38.36 -13.47 13.92
C ALA A 618 -38.59 -14.85 13.28
N LEU A 619 -37.82 -15.19 12.24
CA LEU A 619 -37.84 -16.52 11.61
C LEU A 619 -37.41 -17.64 12.58
N ILE A 620 -36.39 -17.40 13.39
CA ILE A 620 -35.98 -18.37 14.41
C ILE A 620 -37.09 -18.57 15.45
N ILE A 621 -37.70 -17.47 15.93
CA ILE A 621 -38.81 -17.53 16.89
C ILE A 621 -39.95 -18.38 16.35
N THR A 622 -40.36 -18.17 15.10
CA THR A 622 -41.49 -18.93 14.51
C THR A 622 -41.18 -20.42 14.35
N ILE A 623 -39.98 -20.76 13.89
CA ILE A 623 -39.54 -22.16 13.71
C ILE A 623 -39.48 -22.89 15.06
N VAL A 624 -38.82 -22.29 16.05
CA VAL A 624 -38.62 -22.89 17.38
C VAL A 624 -39.94 -22.96 18.14
N PHE A 625 -40.77 -21.91 18.08
CA PHE A 625 -42.10 -21.94 18.70
C PHE A 625 -43.00 -23.03 18.12
N ALA A 626 -42.97 -23.24 16.80
CA ALA A 626 -43.69 -24.35 16.17
C ALA A 626 -43.15 -25.70 16.65
N ALA A 627 -41.84 -25.88 16.75
CA ALA A 627 -41.21 -27.11 17.24
C ALA A 627 -41.56 -27.42 18.71
N ALA A 628 -41.69 -26.40 19.55
CA ALA A 628 -42.12 -26.55 20.95
C ALA A 628 -43.54 -27.12 21.09
N ILE A 629 -44.46 -26.75 20.19
CA ILE A 629 -45.85 -27.23 20.20
C ILE A 629 -45.99 -28.56 19.45
N THR A 630 -45.23 -28.73 18.37
CA THR A 630 -45.21 -29.95 17.54
C THR A 630 -44.02 -30.85 17.89
N VAL A 631 -43.97 -31.26 19.16
CA VAL A 631 -42.85 -32.02 19.70
C VAL A 631 -42.53 -33.29 18.88
N PRO A 632 -41.24 -33.67 18.75
CA PRO A 632 -40.84 -34.85 18.00
C PRO A 632 -41.52 -36.12 18.51
N GLY A 633 -42.15 -36.88 17.61
CA GLY A 633 -42.91 -38.10 17.96
C GLY A 633 -44.34 -37.85 18.44
N GLY A 634 -44.76 -36.60 18.64
CA GLY A 634 -46.10 -36.25 19.11
C GLY A 634 -46.34 -36.57 20.59
N ASN A 635 -47.60 -36.43 21.01
CA ASN A 635 -48.05 -36.70 22.37
C ASN A 635 -48.82 -38.01 22.45
N ASP A 636 -48.69 -38.71 23.58
CA ASP A 636 -49.55 -39.85 23.92
C ASP A 636 -50.99 -39.35 24.06
N GLN A 637 -51.90 -39.88 23.24
CA GLN A 637 -53.32 -39.46 23.16
C GLN A 637 -54.07 -39.63 24.49
N ASN A 638 -53.60 -40.51 25.38
CA ASN A 638 -54.25 -40.79 26.65
C ASN A 638 -53.70 -39.94 27.81
N LYS A 639 -52.43 -39.51 27.73
CA LYS A 639 -51.73 -38.81 28.82
C LYS A 639 -51.42 -37.36 28.51
N GLY A 640 -51.40 -36.97 27.23
CA GLY A 640 -50.98 -35.65 26.75
C GLY A 640 -49.47 -35.39 26.89
N ILE A 641 -48.68 -36.40 27.28
CA ILE A 641 -47.23 -36.29 27.51
C ILE A 641 -46.49 -36.68 26.22
N PRO A 642 -45.39 -36.02 25.85
CA PRO A 642 -44.60 -36.39 24.67
C PRO A 642 -44.11 -37.85 24.71
N ILE A 643 -44.14 -38.55 23.58
CA ILE A 643 -43.81 -39.99 23.53
C ILE A 643 -42.34 -40.25 23.91
N PHE A 644 -41.43 -39.32 23.60
CA PHE A 644 -40.00 -39.47 23.85
C PHE A 644 -39.51 -38.85 25.16
N THR A 645 -40.39 -38.48 26.11
CA THR A 645 -40.00 -37.77 27.35
C THR A 645 -38.87 -38.44 28.14
N ASN A 646 -38.81 -39.78 28.17
CA ASN A 646 -37.78 -40.51 28.92
C ASN A 646 -36.44 -40.65 28.17
N ARG A 647 -36.31 -40.10 26.95
CA ARG A 647 -35.06 -40.13 26.17
C ARG A 647 -34.22 -38.89 26.47
N THR A 648 -32.93 -39.10 26.70
CA THR A 648 -31.96 -38.00 26.92
C THR A 648 -31.94 -36.98 25.77
N ALA A 649 -32.06 -37.45 24.53
CA ALA A 649 -32.13 -36.58 23.34
C ALA A 649 -33.37 -35.66 23.34
N PHE A 650 -34.49 -36.09 23.93
CA PHE A 650 -35.67 -35.24 24.08
C PHE A 650 -35.45 -34.13 25.10
N THR A 651 -34.77 -34.43 26.21
CA THR A 651 -34.37 -33.41 27.18
C THR A 651 -33.42 -32.37 26.56
N ILE A 652 -32.44 -32.82 25.75
CA ILE A 652 -31.52 -31.94 25.02
C ILE A 652 -32.30 -31.05 24.04
N PHE A 653 -33.22 -31.63 23.29
CA PHE A 653 -34.12 -30.89 22.40
C PHE A 653 -34.88 -29.81 23.16
N ALA A 654 -35.65 -30.17 24.19
CA ALA A 654 -36.53 -29.23 24.90
C ALA A 654 -35.75 -28.07 25.56
N ILE A 655 -34.58 -28.34 26.14
CA ILE A 655 -33.73 -27.31 26.73
C ILE A 655 -33.15 -26.39 25.65
N SER A 656 -32.63 -26.96 24.56
CA SER A 656 -32.01 -26.18 23.48
C SER A 656 -33.04 -25.33 22.74
N ASP A 657 -34.24 -25.87 22.53
CA ASP A 657 -35.38 -25.19 21.91
C ASP A 657 -35.82 -23.99 22.77
N ALA A 658 -35.98 -24.18 24.08
CA ALA A 658 -36.28 -23.08 25.01
C ALA A 658 -35.20 -22.00 25.02
N ILE A 659 -33.92 -22.38 25.09
CA ILE A 659 -32.79 -21.43 25.01
C ILE A 659 -32.85 -20.65 23.70
N SER A 660 -33.10 -21.34 22.58
CA SER A 660 -33.19 -20.72 21.27
C SER A 660 -34.31 -19.68 21.20
N LEU A 661 -35.49 -20.01 21.72
CA LEU A 661 -36.65 -19.12 21.71
C LEU A 661 -36.41 -17.86 22.53
N PHE A 662 -36.01 -17.98 23.80
CA PHE A 662 -35.80 -16.82 24.66
C PHE A 662 -34.64 -15.95 24.18
N ALA A 663 -33.56 -16.55 23.68
CA ALA A 663 -32.43 -15.81 23.11
C ALA A 663 -32.84 -15.06 21.82
N ALA A 664 -33.64 -15.66 20.94
CA ALA A 664 -34.14 -14.97 19.74
C ALA A 664 -35.09 -13.81 20.08
N VAL A 665 -36.00 -13.99 21.05
CA VAL A 665 -36.88 -12.92 21.52
C VAL A 665 -36.07 -11.75 22.10
N THR A 666 -35.04 -12.05 22.90
CA THR A 666 -34.14 -11.02 23.45
C THR A 666 -33.42 -10.27 22.33
N SER A 667 -32.91 -11.00 21.34
CA SER A 667 -32.26 -10.44 20.15
C SER A 667 -33.18 -9.51 19.36
N LEU A 668 -34.41 -9.96 19.10
CA LEU A 668 -35.46 -9.20 18.42
C LEU A 668 -35.76 -7.88 19.15
N LEU A 669 -35.95 -7.93 20.47
CA LEU A 669 -36.19 -6.72 21.28
C LEU A 669 -35.01 -5.75 21.22
N MET A 670 -33.77 -6.24 21.23
CA MET A 670 -32.59 -5.39 21.09
C MET A 670 -32.54 -4.69 19.74
N PHE A 671 -32.78 -5.40 18.63
CA PHE A 671 -32.78 -4.78 17.29
C PHE A 671 -33.94 -3.78 17.11
N LEU A 672 -35.14 -4.09 17.60
CA LEU A 672 -36.25 -3.13 17.63
C LEU A 672 -35.92 -1.87 18.46
N SER A 673 -35.15 -2.03 19.54
CA SER A 673 -34.67 -0.90 20.34
C SER A 673 -33.63 -0.02 19.63
N ILE A 674 -32.97 -0.53 18.58
CA ILE A 674 -32.08 0.24 17.71
C ILE A 674 -32.93 1.02 16.70
N LEU A 675 -33.93 0.40 16.09
CA LEU A 675 -34.80 1.04 15.10
C LEU A 675 -35.62 2.20 15.66
N THR A 676 -35.90 2.19 16.96
CA THR A 676 -36.62 3.26 17.68
C THR A 676 -35.69 4.26 18.39
N ALA A 677 -34.37 4.16 18.22
CA ALA A 677 -33.42 5.07 18.83
C ALA A 677 -33.35 6.43 18.11
N ARG A 678 -32.88 7.46 18.83
CA ARG A 678 -32.76 8.84 18.33
C ARG A 678 -31.51 9.13 17.48
N PHE A 679 -30.57 8.19 17.40
CA PHE A 679 -29.29 8.31 16.65
C PHE A 679 -28.53 9.63 16.85
N ALA A 680 -28.53 10.17 18.08
CA ALA A 680 -27.70 11.33 18.39
C ALA A 680 -26.21 10.94 18.34
N GLU A 681 -25.33 11.88 17.97
CA GLU A 681 -23.89 11.62 17.79
C GLU A 681 -23.28 10.84 18.95
N HIS A 682 -23.50 11.28 20.19
CA HIS A 682 -22.97 10.61 21.39
C HIS A 682 -23.52 9.21 21.64
N ASP A 683 -24.68 8.85 21.06
CA ASP A 683 -25.24 7.50 21.23
C ASP A 683 -24.42 6.44 20.48
N PHE A 684 -23.65 6.83 19.45
CA PHE A 684 -22.71 5.95 18.72
C PHE A 684 -21.50 5.52 19.56
N LEU A 685 -21.21 6.20 20.67
CA LEU A 685 -20.02 5.87 21.49
C LEU A 685 -20.18 4.53 22.22
N PHE A 686 -21.33 4.33 22.90
CA PHE A 686 -21.60 3.13 23.71
C PHE A 686 -23.03 2.60 23.56
N LYS A 687 -24.05 3.45 23.59
CA LYS A 687 -25.45 3.00 23.71
C LYS A 687 -25.90 2.15 22.52
N LEU A 688 -25.67 2.64 21.31
CA LEU A 688 -26.04 1.96 20.06
C LEU A 688 -25.19 0.69 19.84
N PRO A 689 -23.84 0.75 19.91
CA PRO A 689 -23.01 -0.45 19.82
C PRO A 689 -23.35 -1.52 20.86
N THR A 690 -23.64 -1.15 22.11
CA THR A 690 -24.02 -2.10 23.17
C THR A 690 -25.28 -2.89 22.80
N LYS A 691 -26.31 -2.19 22.31
CA LYS A 691 -27.55 -2.85 21.85
C LYS A 691 -27.29 -3.81 20.70
N LEU A 692 -26.44 -3.41 19.74
CA LEU A 692 -26.08 -4.24 18.60
C LEU A 692 -25.30 -5.49 19.04
N ILE A 693 -24.33 -5.34 19.93
CA ILE A 693 -23.54 -6.45 20.50
C ILE A 693 -24.46 -7.45 21.23
N ILE A 694 -25.34 -6.98 22.10
CA ILE A 694 -26.27 -7.86 22.84
C ILE A 694 -27.21 -8.57 21.85
N GLY A 695 -27.74 -7.86 20.85
CA GLY A 695 -28.60 -8.42 19.81
C GLY A 695 -27.90 -9.54 19.02
N LEU A 696 -26.68 -9.28 18.53
CA LEU A 696 -25.89 -10.26 17.78
C LEU A 696 -25.46 -11.47 18.63
N ALA A 697 -25.02 -11.24 19.87
CA ALA A 697 -24.60 -12.30 20.77
C ALA A 697 -25.76 -13.24 21.12
N THR A 698 -26.93 -12.69 21.42
CA THR A 698 -28.14 -13.48 21.70
C THR A 698 -28.67 -14.19 20.45
N LEU A 699 -28.55 -13.58 19.26
CA LEU A 699 -28.89 -14.24 17.99
C LEU A 699 -27.97 -15.45 17.71
N PHE A 700 -26.68 -15.30 18.01
CA PHE A 700 -25.69 -16.36 17.87
C PHE A 700 -26.00 -17.55 18.79
N ILE A 701 -26.29 -17.27 20.07
CA ILE A 701 -26.72 -18.28 21.04
C ILE A 701 -27.98 -18.98 20.54
N SER A 702 -28.94 -18.21 20.05
CA SER A 702 -30.21 -18.74 19.55
C SER A 702 -30.03 -19.67 18.34
N THR A 703 -29.25 -19.25 17.36
CA THR A 703 -29.00 -20.02 16.13
C THR A 703 -28.27 -21.32 16.44
N THR A 704 -27.28 -21.27 17.33
CA THR A 704 -26.54 -22.47 17.76
C THR A 704 -27.46 -23.44 18.48
N ALA A 705 -28.29 -22.95 19.41
CA ALA A 705 -29.24 -23.76 20.15
C ALA A 705 -30.32 -24.38 19.23
N MET A 706 -30.78 -23.64 18.21
CA MET A 706 -31.71 -24.14 17.19
C MET A 706 -31.11 -25.31 16.40
N ILE A 707 -29.85 -25.20 15.96
CA ILE A 707 -29.16 -26.27 15.23
C ILE A 707 -28.98 -27.51 16.12
N VAL A 708 -28.67 -27.33 17.41
CA VAL A 708 -28.59 -28.43 18.38
C VAL A 708 -29.95 -29.08 18.60
N ALA A 709 -31.03 -28.29 18.74
CA ALA A 709 -32.39 -28.81 18.84
C ALA A 709 -32.75 -29.64 17.61
N PHE A 710 -32.45 -29.14 16.41
CA PHE A 710 -32.65 -29.86 15.15
C PHE A 710 -31.81 -31.15 15.04
N ALA A 711 -30.57 -31.14 15.52
CA ALA A 711 -29.74 -32.35 15.57
C ALA A 711 -30.37 -33.42 16.50
N ALA A 712 -30.89 -32.98 17.66
CA ALA A 712 -31.57 -33.85 18.60
C ALA A 712 -32.88 -34.41 18.04
N THR A 713 -33.65 -33.63 17.27
CA THR A 713 -34.87 -34.14 16.61
C THR A 713 -34.54 -35.18 15.54
N LEU A 714 -33.54 -34.95 14.69
CA LEU A 714 -33.10 -35.95 13.70
C LEU A 714 -32.63 -37.24 14.36
N TYR A 715 -31.92 -37.16 15.48
CA TYR A 715 -31.51 -38.34 16.23
C TYR A 715 -32.70 -39.08 16.86
N LEU A 716 -33.69 -38.36 17.40
CA LEU A 716 -34.90 -38.96 17.96
C LEU A 716 -35.72 -39.71 16.90
N VAL A 717 -35.79 -39.18 15.67
CA VAL A 717 -36.59 -39.76 14.58
C VAL A 717 -35.85 -40.91 13.87
N PHE A 718 -34.56 -40.74 13.55
CA PHE A 718 -33.83 -41.68 12.70
C PHE A 718 -32.72 -42.46 13.44
N GLY A 719 -32.18 -41.91 14.52
CA GLY A 719 -30.96 -42.40 15.17
C GLY A 719 -31.17 -43.52 16.21
N GLN A 720 -32.41 -43.79 16.64
CA GLN A 720 -32.66 -44.73 17.74
C GLN A 720 -32.24 -46.18 17.44
N SER A 721 -32.29 -46.61 16.18
CA SER A 721 -31.94 -47.98 15.76
C SER A 721 -30.57 -48.09 15.08
N ASN A 722 -29.96 -46.96 14.69
CA ASN A 722 -28.70 -46.96 13.96
C ASN A 722 -27.80 -45.77 14.34
N LEU A 723 -26.86 -46.03 15.25
CA LEU A 723 -25.86 -45.08 15.71
C LEU A 723 -25.00 -44.48 14.58
N ARG A 724 -24.89 -45.14 13.41
CA ARG A 724 -24.12 -44.61 12.27
C ARG A 724 -24.74 -43.33 11.68
N ILE A 725 -26.03 -43.09 11.88
CA ILE A 725 -26.73 -41.88 11.43
C ILE A 725 -26.27 -40.63 12.21
N LEU A 726 -25.67 -40.80 13.40
CA LEU A 726 -25.12 -39.69 14.18
C LEU A 726 -23.98 -38.97 13.45
N ILE A 727 -23.16 -39.71 12.69
CA ILE A 727 -21.99 -39.16 11.99
C ILE A 727 -22.41 -38.09 10.96
N PRO A 728 -23.31 -38.36 9.99
CA PRO A 728 -23.75 -37.34 9.04
C PRO A 728 -24.52 -36.20 9.71
N ILE A 729 -25.29 -36.44 10.79
CA ILE A 729 -25.96 -35.37 11.54
C ILE A 729 -24.94 -34.40 12.14
N VAL A 730 -23.91 -34.93 12.82
CA VAL A 730 -22.86 -34.10 13.42
C VAL A 730 -22.13 -33.31 12.34
N VAL A 731 -21.71 -33.95 11.24
CA VAL A 731 -21.05 -33.26 10.12
C VAL A 731 -21.91 -32.14 9.54
N LEU A 732 -23.19 -32.42 9.26
CA LEU A 732 -24.11 -31.45 8.67
C LEU A 732 -24.43 -30.29 9.61
N THR A 733 -24.42 -30.51 10.94
CA THR A 733 -24.64 -29.45 11.94
C THR A 733 -23.39 -28.61 12.18
N CYS A 734 -22.19 -29.19 12.06
CA CYS A 734 -20.93 -28.45 12.19
C CYS A 734 -20.70 -27.47 11.04
N LEU A 735 -21.11 -27.78 9.80
CA LEU A 735 -20.93 -26.90 8.64
C LEU A 735 -21.57 -25.51 8.79
N PRO A 736 -22.88 -25.37 9.11
CA PRO A 736 -23.50 -24.07 9.29
C PRO A 736 -22.99 -23.35 10.54
N ILE A 737 -22.70 -24.07 11.65
CA ILE A 737 -22.13 -23.44 12.87
C ILE A 737 -20.75 -22.86 12.56
N THR A 738 -19.88 -23.63 11.90
CA THR A 738 -18.53 -23.16 11.53
C THR A 738 -18.62 -22.01 10.55
N SER A 739 -19.44 -22.09 9.50
CA SER A 739 -19.66 -20.99 8.55
C SER A 739 -20.14 -19.72 9.24
N PHE A 740 -21.10 -19.83 10.17
CA PHE A 740 -21.65 -18.68 10.88
C PHE A 740 -20.61 -18.05 11.82
N VAL A 741 -19.85 -18.86 12.56
CA VAL A 741 -18.72 -18.40 13.38
C VAL A 741 -17.69 -17.69 12.50
N THR A 742 -17.27 -18.27 11.38
CA THR A 742 -16.22 -17.65 10.55
C THR A 742 -16.63 -16.31 9.95
N LEU A 743 -17.91 -16.15 9.59
CA LEU A 743 -18.39 -14.94 8.91
C LEU A 743 -18.83 -13.83 9.88
N GLN A 744 -19.49 -14.19 10.98
CA GLN A 744 -20.14 -13.20 11.86
C GLN A 744 -19.33 -12.89 13.13
N PHE A 745 -18.50 -13.83 13.60
CA PHE A 745 -17.70 -13.64 14.80
C PHE A 745 -16.66 -12.51 14.69
N PRO A 746 -16.00 -12.27 13.54
CA PRO A 746 -15.08 -11.14 13.39
C PRO A 746 -15.77 -9.80 13.66
N LEU A 747 -16.99 -9.59 13.14
CA LEU A 747 -17.75 -8.36 13.34
C LEU A 747 -18.10 -8.14 14.83
N VAL A 748 -18.52 -9.19 15.55
CA VAL A 748 -18.84 -9.09 16.98
C VAL A 748 -17.60 -8.78 17.80
N ILE A 749 -16.45 -9.43 17.50
CA ILE A 749 -15.18 -9.11 18.16
C ILE A 749 -14.77 -7.67 17.87
N GLU A 750 -14.87 -7.22 16.63
CA GLU A 750 -14.51 -5.85 16.24
C GLU A 750 -15.35 -4.84 17.04
N LEU A 751 -16.68 -5.00 17.06
CA LEU A 751 -17.61 -4.18 17.85
C LEU A 751 -17.28 -4.20 19.36
N MET A 752 -17.05 -5.38 19.94
CA MET A 752 -16.71 -5.51 21.36
C MET A 752 -15.36 -4.87 21.69
N SER A 753 -14.37 -5.06 20.83
CA SER A 753 -13.03 -4.49 21.00
C SER A 753 -13.00 -2.98 20.77
N ALA A 754 -13.83 -2.46 19.87
CA ALA A 754 -14.02 -1.03 19.67
C ALA A 754 -14.74 -0.42 20.87
N THR A 755 -15.80 -1.06 21.38
CA THR A 755 -16.65 -0.49 22.43
C THR A 755 -16.06 -0.66 23.84
N TYR A 756 -15.62 -1.86 24.20
CA TYR A 756 -15.17 -2.21 25.56
C TYR A 756 -13.71 -2.62 25.65
N GLY A 757 -13.00 -2.67 24.52
CA GLY A 757 -11.60 -3.06 24.49
C GLY A 757 -10.73 -2.10 25.31
N ARG A 758 -9.48 -2.52 25.52
CA ARG A 758 -8.50 -1.66 26.18
C ARG A 758 -8.44 -0.33 25.42
N SER A 759 -8.54 0.78 26.15
CA SER A 759 -8.42 2.10 25.53
C SER A 759 -7.14 2.10 24.70
N ILE A 760 -7.27 2.56 23.46
CA ILE A 760 -6.13 2.84 22.59
C ILE A 760 -5.22 3.93 23.17
N PHE A 761 -5.71 4.61 24.21
CA PHE A 761 -4.99 5.55 25.02
C PHE A 761 -4.56 4.90 26.33
N GLY A 762 -3.25 4.93 26.60
CA GLY A 762 -2.70 4.32 27.80
C GLY A 762 -1.19 4.39 27.86
N LYS A 763 -0.64 4.18 29.06
CA LYS A 763 0.81 4.18 29.31
C LYS A 763 1.46 3.05 28.52
N GLN A 764 2.42 3.38 27.65
CA GLN A 764 3.09 2.40 26.77
C GLN A 764 4.30 1.73 27.42
N LYS A 765 5.01 2.43 28.31
CA LYS A 765 6.14 1.93 29.11
C LYS A 765 6.11 2.59 30.47
N ASP A 766 6.78 1.99 31.46
CA ASP A 766 6.89 2.60 32.78
C ASP A 766 7.97 3.69 32.87
N ASP A 767 8.91 3.66 31.94
CA ASP A 767 10.00 4.62 31.80
C ASP A 767 9.45 6.02 31.45
N ILE A 768 10.00 7.03 32.09
CA ILE A 768 9.66 8.43 31.83
C ILE A 768 10.26 8.78 30.47
N PHE A 769 9.39 9.01 29.48
CA PHE A 769 9.80 9.63 28.24
C PHE A 769 10.04 11.12 28.49
N TYR A 770 11.31 11.51 28.37
CA TYR A 770 11.83 12.86 28.50
C TYR A 770 11.96 13.38 29.94
#